data_AF-A0A6A4RZJ1-F1
#
_entry.id   AF-A0A6A4RZJ1-F1
#
_cell.length_a   1.000
_cell.length_b   1.000
_cell.length_c   1.000
_cell.angle_alpha   90.00
_cell.angle_beta   90.00
_cell.angle_gamma   90.00
#
_symmetry.space_group_name_H-M   'P 1'
#
loop_
_entity.id
_entity.type
_entity.pdbx_description
1 polymer ?
#
loop_
_entity_poly.entity_id
_entity_poly.type
_entity_poly.pdbx_seq_one_letter_code
_entity_poly.pdbx_strand_id
1 'polypeptide(L)'
;MATFISVPLKKTSEVDLVKPLSKFVTAAYPASEEQAEYLRAVEELNKLRKNALGRPLDKHESSLEILLRYYDQLCAIEPKFPFSENQLCLTFTWKDAFDKGSLFGGSVKLALASLGYEKTCVLFNAAALASQIASEQNLDNDEGLKAAAKYYQLAGGAFGHIKDTVLSALNREPTMDISPETVCTLSHIMLAQAQEVFFLKATSDKMKDALIAKLANQAADFYCDAFKQCQYKDNLPKEVIPVLAAKHCIMQANAELHQSILAKQKKRFGEEIARLQHAADLVKNVASRYDEYVSVKDLSDKINRALTAAKKDNDFIYHDRVPEVKDLEHICKAVLVKASPITPPLSQKFTDLFEKMVPMAVQQSMSIYSQRKAETVNRLVGTMRETTNLCNGVLASLNLPAALEDLSGDSIPQSIAEKARSVVQLGGLQSIEQLIKDLPELLTRNREILDESLKMLDNEETTDNELRTKFNQRWNRTPSGDLYKPLRAEGGNFRDILDKAVQADQVVRDRYSAHGDMIALLCRPEDELNAAIPSANPTKTLQGSEVVNVLRSLLSQLDEMKKERETIEGEIKAVTFDMSATFLMALAQDGVLNEEQLSLSQLDQLYGAYNQRVQATVRTQEELLGQVQTSHQEFSSLKQSNTEANQREEVLKKLASAHDSYVEISSNLREGTKFYNDLTEILLKFQNKCSDIVFARKTEREELLKELQQSIAREPSAPSFNVPAYQSTPAAGPTPAPRTVFPQPPTRPPPPSIIPQAASTAPTNTPATGPPSSNPPPMAPPSQAQGPPYPTYQGYPGYYQVPMGYNPYPYGQYNMPYMPYQATPGQGGYPGAPPAGQPYPGYPQQPPQQQPYYPQQ
;
A
#
# COMPACT_ATOMS: atom_id res chain seq x y z
N MET A 1 51.76 -13.00 13.25
CA MET A 1 50.57 -12.77 12.40
C MET A 1 49.39 -12.55 13.32
N ALA A 2 48.74 -11.38 13.23
CA ALA A 2 47.60 -11.06 14.08
C ALA A 2 46.34 -11.73 13.53
N THR A 3 45.85 -12.76 14.22
CA THR A 3 44.63 -13.47 13.83
C THR A 3 43.42 -12.65 14.28
N PHE A 4 42.67 -12.09 13.33
CA PHE A 4 41.42 -11.37 13.57
C PHE A 4 40.23 -12.24 13.14
N ILE A 5 39.13 -12.16 13.89
CA ILE A 5 37.89 -12.88 13.60
C ILE A 5 37.11 -12.10 12.53
N SER A 6 36.60 -12.78 11.52
CA SER A 6 35.64 -12.23 10.56
C SER A 6 34.46 -13.19 10.38
N VAL A 7 33.34 -12.65 9.92
CA VAL A 7 32.07 -13.38 9.81
C VAL A 7 31.80 -13.76 8.35
N PRO A 8 31.39 -15.01 8.04
CA PRO A 8 30.99 -15.40 6.69
C PRO A 8 29.66 -14.72 6.28
N LEU A 9 29.48 -14.50 4.97
CA LEU A 9 28.22 -13.96 4.44
C LEU A 9 27.12 -15.03 4.44
N LYS A 10 25.89 -14.63 4.78
CA LYS A 10 24.68 -15.41 4.52
C LYS A 10 24.44 -15.56 3.02
N LYS A 11 23.82 -16.67 2.64
CA LYS A 11 23.44 -16.99 1.25
C LYS A 11 21.94 -16.91 1.09
N THR A 12 21.47 -16.34 -0.02
CA THR A 12 20.05 -16.26 -0.39
C THR A 12 19.77 -17.01 -1.69
N SER A 13 18.52 -17.42 -1.89
CA SER A 13 17.99 -17.79 -3.21
C SER A 13 17.69 -16.54 -4.07
N GLU A 14 17.59 -16.73 -5.39
CA GLU A 14 17.06 -15.70 -6.29
C GLU A 14 15.57 -15.47 -5.99
N VAL A 15 15.14 -14.21 -6.14
CA VAL A 15 13.76 -13.76 -5.92
C VAL A 15 13.42 -12.81 -7.06
N ASP A 16 12.26 -13.00 -7.69
CA ASP A 16 11.73 -12.08 -8.70
C ASP A 16 11.03 -10.91 -8.01
N LEU A 17 11.71 -9.77 -7.93
CA LEU A 17 11.13 -8.53 -7.43
C LEU A 17 10.23 -7.84 -8.48
N VAL A 18 10.45 -8.12 -9.76
CA VAL A 18 9.84 -7.36 -10.85
C VAL A 18 8.35 -7.65 -10.94
N LYS A 19 7.98 -8.92 -11.09
CA LYS A 19 6.59 -9.30 -11.31
C LYS A 19 5.62 -8.78 -10.24
N PRO A 20 5.85 -8.99 -8.93
CA PRO A 20 4.91 -8.53 -7.91
C PRO A 20 4.88 -7.00 -7.77
N LEU A 21 6.03 -6.32 -7.81
CA LEU A 21 6.08 -4.86 -7.67
C LEU A 21 5.50 -4.15 -8.89
N SER A 22 5.81 -4.63 -10.11
CA SER A 22 5.22 -4.10 -11.34
C SER A 22 3.70 -4.28 -11.38
N LYS A 23 3.19 -5.44 -10.93
CA LYS A 23 1.74 -5.67 -10.81
C LYS A 23 1.08 -4.63 -9.89
N PHE A 24 1.71 -4.32 -8.76
CA PHE A 24 1.22 -3.29 -7.85
C PHE A 24 1.25 -1.91 -8.50
N VAL A 25 2.37 -1.51 -9.10
CA VAL A 25 2.52 -0.20 -9.77
C VAL A 25 1.48 -0.02 -10.88
N THR A 26 1.27 -1.04 -11.71
CA THR A 26 0.26 -0.99 -12.79
C THR A 26 -1.17 -0.86 -12.26
N ALA A 27 -1.46 -1.44 -11.09
CA ALA A 27 -2.78 -1.36 -10.47
C ALA A 27 -3.02 -0.04 -9.71
N ALA A 28 -1.98 0.51 -9.07
CA ALA A 28 -2.09 1.67 -8.20
C ALA A 28 -1.99 3.01 -8.96
N TYR A 29 -1.29 3.05 -10.10
CA TYR A 29 -1.05 4.29 -10.86
C TYR A 29 -1.66 4.20 -12.25
N PRO A 30 -2.24 5.30 -12.79
CA PRO A 30 -2.73 5.34 -14.16
C PRO A 30 -1.56 5.24 -15.16
N ALA A 31 -1.85 4.70 -16.35
CA ALA A 31 -0.87 4.60 -17.44
C ALA A 31 -0.37 6.00 -17.84
N SER A 32 0.86 6.32 -17.44
CA SER A 32 1.47 7.65 -17.51
C SER A 32 3.00 7.54 -17.54
N GLU A 33 3.70 8.66 -17.78
CA GLU A 33 5.16 8.71 -17.70
C GLU A 33 5.68 8.37 -16.29
N GLU A 34 4.97 8.79 -15.24
CA GLU A 34 5.27 8.46 -13.84
C GLU A 34 5.21 6.94 -13.59
N GLN A 35 4.14 6.27 -14.06
CA GLN A 35 4.03 4.81 -13.95
C GLN A 35 5.21 4.13 -14.65
N ALA A 36 5.60 4.61 -15.84
CA ALA A 36 6.75 4.07 -16.56
C ALA A 36 8.09 4.30 -15.84
N GLU A 37 8.26 5.42 -15.13
CA GLU A 37 9.42 5.67 -14.25
C GLU A 37 9.47 4.65 -13.10
N TYR A 38 8.34 4.40 -12.44
CA TYR A 38 8.28 3.42 -11.34
C TYR A 38 8.57 2.00 -11.82
N LEU A 39 8.06 1.59 -13.00
CA LEU A 39 8.38 0.28 -13.58
C LEU A 39 9.87 0.14 -13.90
N ARG A 40 10.53 1.19 -14.39
CA ARG A 40 11.99 1.23 -14.58
C ARG A 40 12.74 1.13 -13.26
N ALA A 41 12.26 1.81 -12.22
CA ALA A 41 12.83 1.74 -10.87
C ALA A 41 12.73 0.32 -10.28
N VAL A 42 11.63 -0.41 -10.53
CA VAL A 42 11.46 -1.81 -10.13
C VAL A 42 12.52 -2.72 -10.77
N GLU A 43 12.79 -2.54 -12.06
CA GLU A 43 13.84 -3.30 -12.76
C GLU A 43 15.24 -3.01 -12.18
N GLU A 44 15.56 -1.74 -11.93
CA GLU A 44 16.84 -1.36 -11.33
C GLU A 44 16.97 -1.86 -9.88
N LEU A 45 15.89 -1.92 -9.10
CA LEU A 45 15.87 -2.55 -7.77
C LEU A 45 16.19 -4.05 -7.86
N ASN A 46 15.59 -4.77 -8.81
CA ASN A 46 15.86 -6.19 -9.01
C ASN A 46 17.33 -6.44 -9.40
N LYS A 47 17.86 -5.61 -10.29
CA LYS A 47 19.28 -5.62 -10.67
C LYS A 47 20.20 -5.29 -9.50
N LEU A 48 19.84 -4.32 -8.66
CA LEU A 48 20.58 -3.98 -7.45
C LEU A 48 20.64 -5.17 -6.49
N ARG A 49 19.52 -5.87 -6.26
CA ARG A 49 19.49 -7.11 -5.47
C ARG A 49 20.43 -8.17 -6.05
N LYS A 50 20.36 -8.42 -7.37
CA LYS A 50 21.23 -9.39 -8.06
C LYS A 50 22.71 -9.04 -7.91
N ASN A 51 23.06 -7.76 -8.02
CA ASN A 51 24.45 -7.31 -7.85
C ASN A 51 24.94 -7.43 -6.40
N ALA A 52 24.06 -7.15 -5.43
CA ALA A 52 24.38 -7.21 -4.01
C ALA A 52 24.47 -8.64 -3.47
N LEU A 53 23.63 -9.56 -3.97
CA LEU A 53 23.41 -10.88 -3.35
C LEU A 53 23.56 -12.08 -4.29
N GLY A 54 23.50 -11.87 -5.61
CA GLY A 54 23.46 -12.94 -6.62
C GLY A 54 24.82 -13.54 -6.98
N ARG A 55 25.93 -12.95 -6.50
CA ARG A 55 27.30 -13.42 -6.77
C ARG A 55 28.17 -13.34 -5.51
N PRO A 56 29.22 -14.14 -5.40
CA PRO A 56 30.25 -13.95 -4.37
C PRO A 56 30.80 -12.51 -4.47
N LEU A 57 30.81 -11.81 -3.34
CA LEU A 57 31.36 -10.46 -3.26
C LEU A 57 32.86 -10.52 -2.98
N ASP A 58 33.61 -9.65 -3.64
CA ASP A 58 35.00 -9.38 -3.29
C ASP A 58 35.07 -8.60 -1.97
N LYS A 59 36.17 -8.80 -1.24
CA LYS A 59 36.41 -8.18 0.06
C LYS A 59 36.94 -6.77 -0.10
N HIS A 60 36.13 -5.93 -0.73
CA HIS A 60 36.48 -4.56 -1.09
C HIS A 60 35.35 -3.58 -0.78
N GLU A 61 35.69 -2.30 -0.54
CA GLU A 61 34.75 -1.24 -0.19
C GLU A 61 33.65 -1.06 -1.25
N SER A 62 33.96 -1.26 -2.54
CA SER A 62 32.96 -1.18 -3.62
C SER A 62 31.84 -2.20 -3.49
N SER A 63 32.14 -3.42 -3.04
CA SER A 63 31.12 -4.45 -2.81
C SER A 63 30.31 -4.19 -1.55
N LEU A 64 30.94 -3.61 -0.52
CA LEU A 64 30.23 -3.15 0.67
C LEU A 64 29.27 -2.00 0.33
N GLU A 65 29.68 -1.03 -0.47
CA GLU A 65 28.82 0.08 -0.92
C GLU A 65 27.59 -0.43 -1.70
N ILE A 66 27.73 -1.46 -2.53
CA ILE A 66 26.59 -2.07 -3.23
C ILE A 66 25.59 -2.71 -2.23
N LEU A 67 26.09 -3.42 -1.21
CA LEU A 67 25.25 -3.98 -0.14
C LEU A 67 24.55 -2.89 0.68
N LEU A 68 25.28 -1.85 1.08
CA LEU A 68 24.74 -0.72 1.83
C LEU A 68 23.68 0.03 1.02
N ARG A 69 23.92 0.25 -0.28
CA ARG A 69 22.95 0.90 -1.17
C ARG A 69 21.70 0.06 -1.33
N TYR A 70 21.84 -1.27 -1.39
CA TYR A 70 20.68 -2.16 -1.42
C TYR A 70 19.89 -2.10 -0.10
N TYR A 71 20.57 -2.10 1.05
CA TYR A 71 19.94 -1.93 2.36
C TYR A 71 19.17 -0.60 2.47
N ASP A 72 19.79 0.51 2.06
CA ASP A 72 19.15 1.83 2.06
C ASP A 72 17.92 1.85 1.16
N GLN A 73 18.00 1.24 -0.02
CA GLN A 73 16.87 1.16 -0.93
C GLN A 73 15.73 0.32 -0.36
N LEU A 74 16.02 -0.79 0.34
CA LEU A 74 15.00 -1.58 1.05
C LEU A 74 14.29 -0.76 2.14
N CYS A 75 15.04 0.06 2.88
CA CYS A 75 14.46 0.95 3.88
C CYS A 75 13.57 2.03 3.22
N ALA A 76 14.00 2.59 2.09
CA ALA A 76 13.27 3.64 1.38
C ALA A 76 11.97 3.16 0.72
N ILE A 77 11.91 1.91 0.24
CA ILE A 77 10.70 1.35 -0.40
C ILE A 77 9.66 0.84 0.60
N GLU A 78 10.04 0.52 1.83
CA GLU A 78 9.17 -0.06 2.86
C GLU A 78 7.85 0.72 3.06
N PRO A 79 7.82 2.07 3.20
CA PRO A 79 6.58 2.82 3.36
C PRO A 79 5.78 3.02 2.07
N LYS A 80 6.33 2.63 0.91
CA LYS A 80 5.78 2.94 -0.44
C LYS A 80 5.01 1.77 -1.05
N PHE A 81 5.20 0.57 -0.52
CA PHE A 81 4.54 -0.64 -0.99
C PHE A 81 3.89 -1.40 0.18
N PRO A 82 2.76 -2.10 -0.04
CA PRO A 82 2.05 -2.83 1.00
C PRO A 82 2.71 -4.18 1.36
N PHE A 83 3.95 -4.14 1.86
CA PHE A 83 4.67 -5.35 2.30
C PHE A 83 4.01 -6.02 3.52
N SER A 84 3.39 -5.23 4.40
CA SER A 84 2.79 -5.69 5.66
C SER A 84 1.39 -6.29 5.51
N GLU A 85 0.72 -6.04 4.39
CA GLU A 85 -0.72 -6.35 4.20
C GLU A 85 -0.96 -7.70 3.50
N ASN A 86 0.06 -8.55 3.37
CA ASN A 86 0.07 -9.79 2.56
C ASN A 86 -0.34 -9.61 1.07
N GLN A 87 -0.55 -8.37 0.62
CA GLN A 87 -0.89 -8.04 -0.77
C GLN A 87 0.30 -8.25 -1.71
N LEU A 88 1.52 -7.99 -1.22
CA LEU A 88 2.77 -8.26 -1.91
C LEU A 88 3.47 -9.47 -1.29
N CYS A 89 3.14 -10.66 -1.78
CA CYS A 89 3.75 -11.91 -1.37
C CYS A 89 5.17 -12.09 -1.96
N LEU A 90 6.16 -11.41 -1.39
CA LEU A 90 7.58 -11.55 -1.73
C LEU A 90 8.29 -12.42 -0.69
N THR A 91 8.57 -13.68 -1.05
CA THR A 91 9.23 -14.63 -0.13
C THR A 91 10.75 -14.59 -0.30
N PHE A 92 11.44 -14.22 0.77
CA PHE A 92 12.91 -14.19 0.83
C PHE A 92 13.42 -15.43 1.56
N THR A 93 14.35 -16.17 0.93
CA THR A 93 14.91 -17.41 1.49
C THR A 93 16.40 -17.24 1.75
N TRP A 94 16.79 -17.30 3.02
CA TRP A 94 18.19 -17.20 3.46
C TRP A 94 18.64 -18.47 4.18
N LYS A 95 19.95 -18.74 4.08
CA LYS A 95 20.63 -19.78 4.84
C LYS A 95 21.34 -19.17 6.06
N ASP A 96 21.47 -19.97 7.11
CA ASP A 96 22.31 -19.65 8.25
C ASP A 96 23.80 -19.50 7.81
N ALA A 97 24.52 -18.53 8.36
CA ALA A 97 25.90 -18.20 8.02
C ALA A 97 26.92 -19.17 8.65
N PHE A 98 26.58 -19.79 9.78
CA PHE A 98 27.47 -20.63 10.57
C PHE A 98 27.19 -22.12 10.35
N ASP A 99 25.98 -22.47 9.93
CA ASP A 99 25.63 -23.85 9.61
C ASP A 99 26.25 -24.32 8.28
N LYS A 100 27.24 -25.20 8.40
CA LYS A 100 27.89 -25.85 7.26
C LYS A 100 27.09 -27.04 6.70
N GLY A 101 25.94 -27.37 7.31
CA GLY A 101 25.16 -28.56 7.05
C GLY A 101 25.78 -29.81 7.69
N SER A 102 24.94 -30.76 8.07
CA SER A 102 25.35 -32.09 8.51
C SER A 102 25.33 -33.08 7.33
N LEU A 103 26.17 -34.12 7.38
CA LEU A 103 26.11 -35.24 6.44
C LEU A 103 24.73 -35.91 6.36
N PHE A 104 23.90 -35.75 7.42
CA PHE A 104 22.56 -36.33 7.54
C PHE A 104 21.43 -35.28 7.58
N GLY A 105 21.75 -33.99 7.46
CA GLY A 105 20.77 -32.90 7.49
C GLY A 105 21.30 -31.69 6.74
N GLY A 106 20.61 -31.27 5.67
CA GLY A 106 21.03 -30.10 4.89
C GLY A 106 21.09 -28.82 5.73
N SER A 107 21.84 -27.82 5.24
CA SER A 107 21.94 -26.48 5.84
C SER A 107 20.58 -25.91 6.23
N VAL A 108 20.43 -25.38 7.45
CA VAL A 108 19.24 -24.68 7.92
C VAL A 108 18.94 -23.49 7.00
N LYS A 109 17.70 -23.42 6.51
CA LYS A 109 17.19 -22.31 5.70
C LYS A 109 15.87 -21.82 6.29
N LEU A 110 15.64 -20.52 6.18
CA LEU A 110 14.39 -19.88 6.58
C LEU A 110 13.88 -19.01 5.43
N ALA A 111 12.64 -19.26 5.03
CA ALA A 111 11.93 -18.53 3.99
C ALA A 111 10.77 -17.76 4.61
N LEU A 112 10.78 -16.42 4.48
CA LEU A 112 9.74 -15.54 5.02
C LEU A 112 9.31 -14.52 3.98
N ALA A 113 8.00 -14.27 3.91
CA ALA A 113 7.44 -13.15 3.16
C ALA A 113 7.47 -11.87 4.01
N SER A 114 8.66 -11.38 4.31
CA SER A 114 8.88 -10.17 5.13
C SER A 114 10.04 -9.36 4.60
N LEU A 115 9.79 -8.08 4.31
CA LEU A 115 10.85 -7.12 3.97
C LEU A 115 11.79 -6.87 5.16
N GLY A 116 11.25 -6.88 6.39
CA GLY A 116 12.05 -6.80 7.60
C GLY A 116 13.10 -7.90 7.68
N TYR A 117 12.73 -9.14 7.32
CA TYR A 117 13.66 -10.26 7.25
C TYR A 117 14.76 -10.07 6.19
N GLU A 118 14.41 -9.59 4.99
CA GLU A 118 15.40 -9.26 3.94
C GLU A 118 16.37 -8.18 4.45
N LYS A 119 15.86 -7.08 5.02
CA LYS A 119 16.67 -5.99 5.60
C LYS A 119 17.65 -6.51 6.64
N THR A 120 17.19 -7.32 7.59
CA THR A 120 18.04 -7.92 8.63
C THR A 120 19.16 -8.77 8.03
N CYS A 121 18.86 -9.63 7.05
CA CYS A 121 19.86 -10.49 6.42
C CYS A 121 20.86 -9.70 5.57
N VAL A 122 20.42 -8.66 4.87
CA VAL A 122 21.30 -7.78 4.09
C VAL A 122 22.23 -6.99 5.02
N LEU A 123 21.71 -6.45 6.13
CA LEU A 123 22.53 -5.75 7.11
C LEU A 123 23.55 -6.67 7.78
N PHE A 124 23.17 -7.93 8.04
CA PHE A 124 24.11 -8.95 8.52
C PHE A 124 25.26 -9.14 7.51
N ASN A 125 24.95 -9.25 6.22
CA ASN A 125 25.97 -9.38 5.18
C ASN A 125 26.84 -8.13 5.06
N ALA A 126 26.31 -6.92 5.24
CA ALA A 126 27.09 -5.70 5.28
C ALA A 126 28.07 -5.70 6.48
N ALA A 127 27.62 -6.11 7.66
CA ALA A 127 28.45 -6.26 8.85
C ALA A 127 29.55 -7.32 8.66
N ALA A 128 29.18 -8.47 8.11
CA ALA A 128 30.09 -9.57 7.84
C ALA A 128 31.15 -9.17 6.80
N LEU A 129 30.78 -8.51 5.69
CA LEU A 129 31.74 -8.03 4.70
C LEU A 129 32.65 -6.95 5.28
N ALA A 130 32.12 -6.02 6.08
CA ALA A 130 32.94 -5.03 6.78
C ALA A 130 33.97 -5.69 7.70
N SER A 131 33.59 -6.75 8.44
CA SER A 131 34.54 -7.51 9.28
C SER A 131 35.65 -8.19 8.46
N GLN A 132 35.32 -8.70 7.26
CA GLN A 132 36.31 -9.32 6.37
C GLN A 132 37.28 -8.27 5.82
N ILE A 133 36.76 -7.13 5.34
CA ILE A 133 37.58 -6.01 4.85
C ILE A 133 38.52 -5.51 5.97
N ALA A 134 38.01 -5.38 7.20
CA ALA A 134 38.79 -4.95 8.36
C ALA A 134 39.93 -5.92 8.69
N SER A 135 39.66 -7.22 8.59
CA SER A 135 40.65 -8.28 8.87
C SER A 135 41.77 -8.37 7.84
N GLU A 136 41.55 -7.87 6.62
CA GLU A 136 42.53 -7.88 5.53
C GLU A 136 43.35 -6.59 5.42
N GLN A 137 43.07 -5.59 6.25
CA GLN A 137 43.84 -4.36 6.25
C GLN A 137 45.29 -4.60 6.67
N ASN A 138 46.21 -3.87 6.04
CA ASN A 138 47.60 -3.82 6.48
C ASN A 138 47.71 -2.93 7.74
N LEU A 139 47.95 -3.55 8.90
CA LEU A 139 48.02 -2.85 10.19
C LEU A 139 49.38 -2.20 10.46
N ASP A 140 50.34 -2.31 9.53
CA ASP A 140 51.64 -1.63 9.62
C ASP A 140 51.60 -0.21 9.05
N ASN A 141 50.48 0.23 8.47
CA ASN A 141 50.30 1.59 7.97
C ASN A 141 49.05 2.28 8.55
N ASP A 142 49.08 3.61 8.56
CA ASP A 142 48.05 4.43 9.19
C ASP A 142 46.69 4.34 8.50
N GLU A 143 46.68 4.18 7.17
CA GLU A 143 45.45 4.06 6.39
C GLU A 143 44.70 2.76 6.70
N GLY A 144 45.42 1.65 6.77
CA GLY A 144 44.88 0.33 7.10
C GLY A 144 44.40 0.25 8.54
N LEU A 145 45.13 0.84 9.50
CA LEU A 145 44.65 0.97 10.89
C LEU A 145 43.36 1.79 10.96
N LYS A 146 43.29 2.92 10.27
CA LYS A 146 42.08 3.77 10.22
C LYS A 146 40.90 3.03 9.58
N ALA A 147 41.13 2.34 8.46
CA ALA A 147 40.12 1.57 7.76
C ALA A 147 39.61 0.40 8.61
N ALA A 148 40.50 -0.37 9.24
CA ALA A 148 40.11 -1.49 10.11
C ALA A 148 39.26 -1.01 11.29
N ALA A 149 39.67 0.08 11.96
CA ALA A 149 38.88 0.67 13.04
C ALA A 149 37.50 1.16 12.58
N LYS A 150 37.40 1.78 11.39
CA LYS A 150 36.12 2.20 10.79
C LYS A 150 35.20 0.99 10.56
N TYR A 151 35.71 -0.05 9.90
CA TYR A 151 34.89 -1.19 9.48
C TYR A 151 34.50 -2.12 10.64
N TYR A 152 35.36 -2.31 11.64
CA TYR A 152 34.97 -3.02 12.86
C TYR A 152 33.88 -2.27 13.65
N GLN A 153 33.96 -0.94 13.77
CA GLN A 153 32.89 -0.17 14.42
C GLN A 153 31.58 -0.18 13.63
N LEU A 154 31.65 -0.17 12.29
CA LEU A 154 30.48 -0.36 11.42
C LEU A 154 29.85 -1.75 11.63
N ALA A 155 30.65 -2.81 11.59
CA ALA A 155 30.18 -4.18 11.81
C ALA A 155 29.57 -4.35 13.21
N GLY A 156 30.23 -3.81 14.24
CA GLY A 156 29.73 -3.80 15.61
C GLY A 156 28.39 -3.09 15.75
N GLY A 157 28.26 -1.92 15.10
CA GLY A 157 27.01 -1.16 15.01
C GLY A 157 25.89 -1.91 14.30
N ALA A 158 26.18 -2.51 13.15
CA ALA A 158 25.22 -3.26 12.36
C ALA A 158 24.69 -4.49 13.10
N PHE A 159 25.56 -5.30 13.71
CA PHE A 159 25.13 -6.43 14.55
C PHE A 159 24.34 -5.97 15.78
N GLY A 160 24.73 -4.85 16.41
CA GLY A 160 23.98 -4.25 17.50
C GLY A 160 22.57 -3.83 17.09
N HIS A 161 22.42 -3.19 15.93
CA HIS A 161 21.11 -2.81 15.40
C HIS A 161 20.23 -4.03 15.08
N ILE A 162 20.81 -5.10 14.54
CA ILE A 162 20.08 -6.36 14.29
C ILE A 162 19.53 -6.93 15.59
N LYS A 163 20.33 -6.94 16.67
CA LYS A 163 19.90 -7.43 17.99
C LYS A 163 18.62 -6.73 18.46
N ASP A 164 18.57 -5.41 18.29
CA ASP A 164 17.47 -4.59 18.81
C ASP A 164 16.21 -4.63 17.92
N THR A 165 16.33 -5.06 16.66
CA THR A 165 15.24 -4.98 15.66
C THR A 165 14.74 -6.34 15.15
N VAL A 166 15.52 -7.42 15.26
CA VAL A 166 15.19 -8.71 14.63
C VAL A 166 13.86 -9.30 15.13
N LEU A 167 13.54 -9.16 16.41
CA LEU A 167 12.32 -9.75 16.97
C LEU A 167 11.05 -8.97 16.59
N SER A 168 11.13 -7.66 16.34
CA SER A 168 10.00 -6.86 15.86
C SER A 168 9.84 -6.94 14.34
N ALA A 169 10.93 -7.19 13.60
CA ALA A 169 10.92 -7.32 12.16
C ALA A 169 10.42 -8.69 11.65
N LEU A 170 10.49 -9.73 12.49
CA LEU A 170 10.14 -11.11 12.14
C LEU A 170 8.93 -11.61 12.96
N ASN A 171 7.98 -12.22 12.26
CA ASN A 171 6.81 -12.88 12.89
C ASN A 171 7.09 -14.34 13.31
N ARG A 172 8.36 -14.78 13.28
CA ARG A 172 8.82 -16.14 13.59
C ARG A 172 10.22 -16.08 14.20
N GLU A 173 10.64 -17.17 14.84
CA GLU A 173 11.99 -17.27 15.37
C GLU A 173 13.06 -17.15 14.26
N PRO A 174 14.12 -16.35 14.49
CA PRO A 174 15.22 -16.20 13.55
C PRO A 174 16.08 -17.46 13.44
N THR A 175 16.89 -17.55 12.38
CA THR A 175 18.03 -18.48 12.35
C THR A 175 19.07 -18.09 13.41
N MET A 176 19.84 -19.06 13.87
CA MET A 176 20.80 -18.89 14.97
C MET A 176 21.78 -17.74 14.73
N ASP A 177 22.24 -17.56 13.50
CA ASP A 177 23.18 -16.51 13.13
C ASP A 177 22.68 -15.07 13.34
N ILE A 178 21.39 -14.81 13.13
CA ILE A 178 20.76 -13.49 13.32
C ILE A 178 19.96 -13.40 14.64
N SER A 179 20.03 -14.42 15.50
CA SER A 179 19.42 -14.37 16.83
C SER A 179 20.04 -13.26 17.69
N PRO A 180 19.27 -12.61 18.58
CA PRO A 180 19.76 -11.50 19.40
C PRO A 180 21.04 -11.85 20.18
N GLU A 181 21.15 -13.07 20.71
CA GLU A 181 22.31 -13.54 21.46
C GLU A 181 23.57 -13.61 20.59
N THR A 182 23.44 -14.17 19.38
CA THR A 182 24.56 -14.34 18.45
C THR A 182 25.05 -12.99 17.95
N VAL A 183 24.16 -12.13 17.45
CA VAL A 183 24.58 -10.82 16.94
C VAL A 183 25.04 -9.87 18.06
N CYS A 184 24.53 -10.01 19.28
CA CYS A 184 25.08 -9.31 20.45
C CYS A 184 26.54 -9.72 20.68
N THR A 185 26.84 -11.01 20.62
CA THR A 185 28.20 -11.52 20.80
C THR A 185 29.11 -11.03 19.68
N LEU A 186 28.68 -11.13 18.41
CA LEU A 186 29.43 -10.61 17.26
C LEU A 186 29.71 -9.12 17.38
N SER A 187 28.74 -8.32 17.83
CA SER A 187 28.91 -6.88 18.08
C SER A 187 30.05 -6.61 19.07
N HIS A 188 30.09 -7.33 20.20
CA HIS A 188 31.18 -7.22 21.19
C HIS A 188 32.54 -7.64 20.61
N ILE A 189 32.59 -8.72 19.83
CA ILE A 189 33.83 -9.18 19.17
C ILE A 189 34.37 -8.09 18.24
N MET A 190 33.52 -7.50 17.40
CA MET A 190 33.92 -6.42 16.50
C MET A 190 34.45 -5.20 17.26
N LEU A 191 33.80 -4.80 18.37
CA LEU A 191 34.27 -3.69 19.20
C LEU A 191 35.60 -3.99 19.91
N ALA A 192 35.82 -5.24 20.35
CA ALA A 192 37.10 -5.68 20.91
C ALA A 192 38.23 -5.54 19.88
N GLN A 193 38.00 -6.00 18.65
CA GLN A 193 38.95 -5.88 17.55
C GLN A 193 39.22 -4.42 17.15
N ALA A 194 38.19 -3.56 17.15
CA ALA A 194 38.37 -2.13 16.93
C ALA A 194 39.26 -1.50 18.01
N GLN A 195 39.06 -1.86 19.29
CA GLN A 195 39.86 -1.34 20.39
C GLN A 195 41.30 -1.84 20.31
N GLU A 196 41.51 -3.10 19.90
CA GLU A 196 42.84 -3.64 19.60
C GLU A 196 43.53 -2.84 18.48
N VAL A 197 42.82 -2.45 17.42
CA VAL A 197 43.39 -1.61 16.35
C VAL A 197 43.83 -0.23 16.89
N PHE A 198 43.07 0.39 17.78
CA PHE A 198 43.51 1.63 18.45
C PHE A 198 44.73 1.44 19.35
N PHE A 199 44.83 0.29 20.03
CA PHE A 199 46.04 -0.08 20.77
C PHE A 199 47.25 -0.24 19.83
N LEU A 200 47.09 -0.93 18.69
CA LEU A 200 48.14 -1.08 17.68
C LEU A 200 48.59 0.28 17.13
N LYS A 201 47.64 1.16 16.82
CA LYS A 201 47.92 2.53 16.38
C LYS A 201 48.70 3.33 17.43
N ALA A 202 48.25 3.32 18.69
CA ALA A 202 48.96 4.01 19.77
C ALA A 202 50.38 3.47 19.99
N THR A 203 50.59 2.17 19.76
CA THR A 203 51.90 1.52 19.82
C THR A 203 52.79 1.94 18.64
N SER A 204 52.25 1.98 17.43
CA SER A 204 52.95 2.44 16.22
C SER A 204 53.39 3.91 16.35
N ASP A 205 52.51 4.75 16.89
CA ASP A 205 52.76 6.18 17.16
C ASP A 205 53.70 6.43 18.33
N LYS A 206 54.14 5.39 19.03
CA LYS A 206 54.99 5.48 20.23
C LYS A 206 54.39 6.43 21.27
N MET A 207 53.07 6.34 21.48
CA MET A 207 52.39 7.10 22.52
C MET A 207 52.91 6.72 23.92
N LYS A 208 52.55 7.50 24.94
CA LYS A 208 52.95 7.22 26.33
C LYS A 208 52.47 5.84 26.76
N ASP A 209 53.35 5.04 27.39
CA ASP A 209 53.03 3.70 27.89
C ASP A 209 51.80 3.67 28.81
N ALA A 210 51.60 4.72 29.62
CA ALA A 210 50.43 4.86 30.47
C ALA A 210 49.10 4.89 29.70
N LEU A 211 49.07 5.41 28.46
CA LEU A 211 47.88 5.36 27.60
C LEU A 211 47.77 3.98 26.93
N ILE A 212 48.88 3.47 26.39
CA ILE A 212 48.91 2.17 25.71
C ILE A 212 48.44 1.05 26.66
N ALA A 213 48.88 1.06 27.92
CA ALA A 213 48.44 0.12 28.94
C ALA A 213 46.92 0.19 29.18
N LYS A 214 46.34 1.39 29.23
CA LYS A 214 44.88 1.58 29.41
C LYS A 214 44.08 1.12 28.20
N LEU A 215 44.60 1.32 26.98
CA LEU A 215 43.96 0.87 25.74
C LEU A 215 43.98 -0.65 25.63
N ALA A 216 45.12 -1.27 25.93
CA ALA A 216 45.28 -2.73 25.97
C ALA A 216 44.39 -3.36 27.03
N ASN A 217 44.32 -2.76 28.22
CA ASN A 217 43.47 -3.26 29.29
C ASN A 217 41.97 -3.21 28.93
N GLN A 218 41.53 -2.14 28.27
CA GLN A 218 40.15 -2.06 27.76
C GLN A 218 39.88 -3.09 26.66
N ALA A 219 40.84 -3.35 25.76
CA ALA A 219 40.69 -4.41 24.75
C ALA A 219 40.59 -5.79 25.42
N ALA A 220 41.40 -6.04 26.46
CA ALA A 220 41.35 -7.27 27.24
C ALA A 220 39.98 -7.51 27.86
N ASP A 221 39.33 -6.48 28.41
CA ASP A 221 37.98 -6.61 28.95
C ASP A 221 36.95 -6.94 27.89
N PHE A 222 36.97 -6.24 26.75
CA PHE A 222 36.03 -6.52 25.67
C PHE A 222 36.18 -7.96 25.15
N TYR A 223 37.42 -8.46 25.00
CA TYR A 223 37.64 -9.87 24.66
C TYR A 223 37.20 -10.84 25.77
N CYS A 224 37.37 -10.48 27.04
CA CYS A 224 36.91 -11.28 28.17
C CYS A 224 35.39 -11.42 28.17
N ASP A 225 34.68 -10.32 27.97
CA ASP A 225 33.22 -10.28 27.99
C ASP A 225 32.64 -11.02 26.78
N ALA A 226 33.25 -10.88 25.60
CA ALA A 226 32.92 -11.69 24.43
C ALA A 226 33.16 -13.19 24.69
N PHE A 227 34.29 -13.56 25.30
CA PHE A 227 34.60 -14.94 25.65
C PHE A 227 33.56 -15.55 26.62
N LYS A 228 33.19 -14.82 27.69
CA LYS A 228 32.17 -15.27 28.65
C LYS A 228 30.80 -15.49 28.00
N GLN A 229 30.43 -14.64 27.03
CA GLN A 229 29.18 -14.79 26.28
C GLN A 229 29.17 -16.08 25.44
N CYS A 230 30.33 -16.49 24.89
CA CYS A 230 30.47 -17.72 24.12
C CYS A 230 30.62 -18.99 24.99
N GLN A 231 31.12 -18.89 26.21
CA GLN A 231 31.55 -20.06 27.01
C GLN A 231 30.43 -21.09 27.27
N TYR A 232 29.19 -20.65 27.28
CA TYR A 232 28.02 -21.49 27.55
C TYR A 232 27.16 -21.77 26.31
N LYS A 233 27.61 -21.35 25.11
CA LYS A 233 26.82 -21.35 23.88
C LYS A 233 27.66 -21.81 22.68
N ASP A 234 27.32 -22.95 22.10
CA ASP A 234 28.01 -23.50 20.91
C ASP A 234 27.41 -22.94 19.60
N ASN A 235 27.30 -21.62 19.51
CA ASN A 235 26.55 -20.92 18.44
C ASN A 235 27.45 -20.31 17.35
N LEU A 236 28.77 -20.32 17.55
CA LEU A 236 29.76 -19.69 16.68
C LEU A 236 30.76 -20.73 16.15
N PRO A 237 31.50 -20.43 15.07
CA PRO A 237 32.55 -21.31 14.56
C PRO A 237 33.56 -21.69 15.66
N LYS A 238 34.03 -22.94 15.63
CA LYS A 238 34.86 -23.56 16.69
C LYS A 238 36.16 -22.80 16.99
N GLU A 239 36.68 -22.09 15.99
CA GLU A 239 37.87 -21.25 16.07
C GLU A 239 37.67 -19.95 16.88
N VAL A 240 36.43 -19.49 17.08
CA VAL A 240 36.15 -18.18 17.72
C VAL A 240 36.56 -18.19 19.20
N ILE A 241 36.09 -19.17 19.97
CA ILE A 241 36.36 -19.27 21.41
C ILE A 241 37.86 -19.28 21.74
N PRO A 242 38.70 -20.15 21.14
CA PRO A 242 40.13 -20.15 21.45
C PRO A 242 40.83 -18.86 21.03
N VAL A 243 40.43 -18.23 19.92
CA VAL A 243 40.97 -16.92 19.52
C VAL A 243 40.62 -15.82 20.52
N LEU A 244 39.38 -15.76 21.01
CA LEU A 244 38.97 -14.78 22.03
C LEU A 244 39.73 -14.96 23.34
N ALA A 245 39.88 -16.22 23.81
CA ALA A 245 40.66 -16.52 25.01
C ALA A 245 42.13 -16.10 24.86
N ALA A 246 42.74 -16.42 23.71
CA ALA A 246 44.11 -16.04 23.42
C ALA A 246 44.28 -14.51 23.36
N LYS A 247 43.39 -13.80 22.65
CA LYS A 247 43.41 -12.34 22.52
C LYS A 247 43.21 -11.63 23.85
N HIS A 248 42.32 -12.14 24.71
CA HIS A 248 42.16 -11.65 26.08
C HIS A 248 43.50 -11.68 26.84
N CYS A 249 44.17 -12.83 26.89
CA CYS A 249 45.45 -12.97 27.57
C CYS A 249 46.57 -12.13 26.92
N ILE A 250 46.63 -12.05 25.58
CA ILE A 250 47.62 -11.23 24.87
C ILE A 250 47.43 -9.75 25.20
N MET A 251 46.19 -9.24 25.23
CA MET A 251 45.92 -7.84 25.56
C MET A 251 46.22 -7.54 27.03
N GLN A 252 45.94 -8.46 27.96
CA GLN A 252 46.36 -8.33 29.36
C GLN A 252 47.90 -8.29 29.50
N ALA A 253 48.61 -9.18 28.79
CA ALA A 253 50.07 -9.19 28.83
C ALA A 253 50.68 -7.89 28.27
N ASN A 254 50.07 -7.30 27.23
CA ASN A 254 50.48 -5.98 26.73
C ASN A 254 50.19 -4.87 27.75
N ALA A 255 49.04 -4.90 28.43
CA ALA A 255 48.72 -3.94 29.47
C ALA A 255 49.76 -3.98 30.61
N GLU A 256 50.09 -5.17 31.09
CA GLU A 256 51.09 -5.38 32.15
C GLU A 256 52.50 -4.99 31.70
N LEU A 257 52.89 -5.33 30.46
CA LEU A 257 54.17 -4.92 29.90
C LEU A 257 54.31 -3.40 29.89
N HIS A 258 53.35 -2.65 29.34
CA HIS A 258 53.43 -1.20 29.29
C HIS A 258 53.31 -0.55 30.67
N GLN A 259 52.52 -1.12 31.58
CA GLN A 259 52.45 -0.65 32.96
C GLN A 259 53.76 -0.90 33.73
N SER A 260 54.49 -1.99 33.44
CA SER A 260 55.81 -2.26 34.04
C SER A 260 56.85 -1.20 33.65
N ILE A 261 56.79 -0.70 32.41
CA ILE A 261 57.66 0.39 31.93
C ILE A 261 57.37 1.68 32.73
N LEU A 262 56.10 1.95 33.05
CA LEU A 262 55.73 3.08 33.91
C LEU A 262 56.22 2.90 35.35
N ALA A 263 56.12 1.69 35.91
CA ALA A 263 56.63 1.37 37.24
C ALA A 263 58.15 1.60 37.33
N LYS A 264 58.90 1.15 36.30
CA LYS A 264 60.34 1.43 36.15
C LYS A 264 60.64 2.92 36.15
N GLN A 265 59.91 3.71 35.34
CA GLN A 265 60.10 5.17 35.27
C GLN A 265 59.83 5.85 36.63
N LYS A 266 58.92 5.31 37.43
CA LYS A 266 58.62 5.74 38.80
C LYS A 266 59.56 5.14 39.86
N LYS A 267 60.60 4.39 39.46
CA LYS A 267 61.55 3.69 40.33
C LYS A 267 60.90 2.68 41.29
N ARG A 268 59.78 2.08 40.88
CA ARG A 268 59.11 0.97 41.57
C ARG A 268 59.55 -0.34 40.92
N PHE A 269 60.77 -0.79 41.23
CA PHE A 269 61.42 -1.90 40.53
C PHE A 269 60.81 -3.26 40.90
N GLY A 270 60.33 -3.41 42.14
CA GLY A 270 59.56 -4.58 42.56
C GLY A 270 58.26 -4.72 41.76
N GLU A 271 57.52 -3.62 41.58
CA GLU A 271 56.30 -3.58 40.75
C GLU A 271 56.60 -3.88 39.28
N GLU A 272 57.69 -3.35 38.70
CA GLU A 272 58.13 -3.68 37.33
C GLU A 272 58.30 -5.20 37.15
N ILE A 273 59.01 -5.86 38.08
CA ILE A 273 59.24 -7.31 38.02
C ILE A 273 57.94 -8.09 38.17
N ALA A 274 57.09 -7.75 39.15
CA ALA A 274 55.83 -8.45 39.40
C ALA A 274 54.91 -8.41 38.15
N ARG A 275 54.78 -7.25 37.50
CA ARG A 275 53.98 -7.09 36.28
C ARG A 275 54.57 -7.85 35.10
N LEU A 276 55.90 -7.83 34.93
CA LEU A 276 56.58 -8.58 33.87
C LEU A 276 56.46 -10.11 34.08
N GLN A 277 56.46 -10.59 35.33
CA GLN A 277 56.20 -11.99 35.64
C GLN A 277 54.77 -12.39 35.26
N HIS A 278 53.78 -11.56 35.63
CA HIS A 278 52.38 -11.80 35.25
C HIS A 278 52.21 -11.83 33.73
N ALA A 279 52.82 -10.87 33.01
CA ALA A 279 52.81 -10.84 31.55
C ALA A 279 53.46 -12.09 30.94
N ALA A 280 54.57 -12.58 31.51
CA ALA A 280 55.27 -13.79 31.05
C ALA A 280 54.42 -15.06 31.23
N ASP A 281 53.71 -15.18 32.36
CA ASP A 281 52.82 -16.32 32.62
C ASP A 281 51.63 -16.33 31.64
N LEU A 282 51.04 -15.16 31.35
CA LEU A 282 49.96 -15.02 30.38
C LEU A 282 50.39 -15.45 28.97
N VAL A 283 51.53 -14.95 28.46
CA VAL A 283 52.00 -15.32 27.11
C VAL A 283 52.47 -16.77 27.04
N LYS A 284 53.01 -17.33 28.12
CA LYS A 284 53.35 -18.76 28.22
C LYS A 284 52.10 -19.63 28.12
N ASN A 285 51.02 -19.26 28.83
CA ASN A 285 49.75 -19.96 28.75
C ASN A 285 49.20 -19.94 27.31
N VAL A 286 49.23 -18.78 26.65
CA VAL A 286 48.81 -18.66 25.25
C VAL A 286 49.64 -19.53 24.32
N ALA A 287 50.96 -19.48 24.43
CA ALA A 287 51.87 -20.29 23.61
C ALA A 287 51.72 -21.80 23.82
N SER A 288 51.17 -22.24 24.96
CA SER A 288 50.96 -23.67 25.26
C SER A 288 49.59 -24.20 24.89
N ARG A 289 48.56 -23.33 24.79
CA ARG A 289 47.16 -23.74 24.62
C ARG A 289 46.53 -23.30 23.30
N TYR A 290 47.07 -22.26 22.67
CA TYR A 290 46.46 -21.59 21.52
C TYR A 290 47.47 -21.31 20.39
N ASP A 291 48.56 -22.07 20.32
CA ASP A 291 49.63 -21.94 19.32
C ASP A 291 49.15 -22.21 17.88
N GLU A 292 48.13 -23.05 17.71
CA GLU A 292 47.47 -23.26 16.41
C GLU A 292 46.79 -21.98 15.87
N TYR A 293 46.35 -21.07 16.75
CA TYR A 293 45.53 -19.92 16.39
C TYR A 293 46.31 -18.59 16.38
N VAL A 294 47.32 -18.43 17.24
CA VAL A 294 48.05 -17.17 17.40
C VAL A 294 49.55 -17.41 17.63
N SER A 295 50.38 -16.47 17.18
CA SER A 295 51.82 -16.47 17.47
C SER A 295 52.19 -15.30 18.39
N VAL A 296 52.76 -15.62 19.55
CA VAL A 296 53.16 -14.65 20.60
C VAL A 296 54.68 -14.59 20.82
N LYS A 297 55.47 -15.19 19.92
CA LYS A 297 56.92 -15.35 20.08
C LYS A 297 57.64 -14.03 20.34
N ASP A 298 57.42 -13.02 19.50
CA ASP A 298 58.09 -11.73 19.62
C ASP A 298 57.72 -10.98 20.90
N LEU A 299 56.45 -11.07 21.31
CA LEU A 299 55.96 -10.50 22.57
C LEU A 299 56.59 -11.22 23.78
N SER A 300 56.64 -12.55 23.75
CA SER A 300 57.31 -13.37 24.77
C SER A 300 58.79 -13.03 24.90
N ASP A 301 59.52 -12.92 23.79
CA ASP A 301 60.94 -12.57 23.77
C ASP A 301 61.18 -11.14 24.28
N LYS A 302 60.27 -10.21 23.99
CA LYS A 302 60.32 -8.84 24.52
C LYS A 302 60.10 -8.81 26.03
N ILE A 303 59.08 -9.50 26.55
CA ILE A 303 58.77 -9.58 27.99
C ILE A 303 59.92 -10.24 28.74
N ASN A 304 60.42 -11.38 28.26
CA ASN A 304 61.48 -12.13 28.93
C ASN A 304 62.82 -11.37 28.98
N ARG A 305 63.17 -10.61 27.92
CA ARG A 305 64.35 -9.73 27.93
C ARG A 305 64.22 -8.62 28.97
N ALA A 306 63.06 -7.95 29.02
CA ALA A 306 62.79 -6.91 30.00
C ALA A 306 62.83 -7.48 31.43
N LEU A 307 62.20 -8.64 31.66
CA LEU A 307 62.17 -9.32 32.95
C LEU A 307 63.56 -9.72 33.44
N THR A 308 64.38 -10.28 32.55
CA THR A 308 65.76 -10.70 32.88
C THR A 308 66.62 -9.50 33.26
N ALA A 309 66.49 -8.39 32.52
CA ALA A 309 67.20 -7.15 32.83
C ALA A 309 66.74 -6.55 34.17
N ALA A 310 65.42 -6.43 34.38
CA ALA A 310 64.86 -5.89 35.61
C ALA A 310 65.24 -6.70 36.86
N LYS A 311 65.18 -8.05 36.77
CA LYS A 311 65.63 -8.93 37.86
C LYS A 311 67.11 -8.76 38.16
N LYS A 312 67.96 -8.75 37.12
CA LYS A 312 69.40 -8.52 37.30
C LYS A 312 69.66 -7.19 38.03
N ASP A 313 69.09 -6.09 37.56
CA ASP A 313 69.32 -4.79 38.18
C ASP A 313 68.77 -4.75 39.63
N ASN A 314 67.63 -5.38 39.89
CA ASN A 314 67.06 -5.43 41.23
C ASN A 314 67.88 -6.30 42.19
N ASP A 315 68.39 -7.45 41.75
CA ASP A 315 69.17 -8.39 42.56
C ASP A 315 70.56 -7.84 42.91
N PHE A 316 71.15 -6.99 42.05
CA PHE A 316 72.49 -6.44 42.26
C PHE A 316 72.50 -4.99 42.77
N ILE A 317 71.47 -4.19 42.48
CA ILE A 317 71.48 -2.74 42.74
C ILE A 317 70.37 -2.35 43.72
N TYR A 318 69.10 -2.54 43.35
CA TYR A 318 67.98 -1.86 44.03
C TYR A 318 67.44 -2.62 45.25
N HIS A 319 67.46 -3.95 45.23
CA HIS A 319 66.91 -4.83 46.26
C HIS A 319 65.45 -4.50 46.65
N ASP A 320 64.66 -4.01 45.69
CA ASP A 320 63.27 -3.64 45.91
C ASP A 320 62.41 -4.90 46.06
N ARG A 321 61.46 -4.88 47.00
CA ARG A 321 60.62 -6.05 47.30
C ARG A 321 59.62 -6.27 46.16
N VAL A 322 59.62 -7.45 45.56
CA VAL A 322 58.63 -7.84 44.55
C VAL A 322 57.27 -8.11 45.24
N PRO A 323 56.22 -7.31 44.96
CA PRO A 323 54.88 -7.52 45.51
C PRO A 323 54.18 -8.70 44.82
N GLU A 324 53.12 -9.22 45.44
CA GLU A 324 52.24 -10.19 44.78
C GLU A 324 51.30 -9.48 43.78
N VAL A 325 50.89 -10.18 42.72
CA VAL A 325 50.02 -9.60 41.65
C VAL A 325 48.71 -9.04 42.21
N LYS A 326 48.14 -9.67 43.26
CA LYS A 326 46.90 -9.22 43.90
C LYS A 326 47.04 -7.89 44.66
N ASP A 327 48.26 -7.53 45.04
CA ASP A 327 48.57 -6.31 45.79
C ASP A 327 48.91 -5.13 44.84
N LEU A 328 48.94 -5.37 43.52
CA LEU A 328 49.21 -4.35 42.52
C LEU A 328 48.00 -3.43 42.27
N GLU A 329 48.27 -2.15 42.04
CA GLU A 329 47.24 -1.21 41.59
C GLU A 329 46.64 -1.67 40.24
N HIS A 330 45.32 -1.66 40.14
CA HIS A 330 44.62 -1.96 38.90
C HIS A 330 44.96 -0.96 37.80
N ILE A 331 45.22 -1.49 36.59
CA ILE A 331 45.42 -0.66 35.40
C ILE A 331 44.07 -0.03 35.04
N CYS A 332 44.02 1.30 34.87
CA CYS A 332 42.81 1.97 34.40
C CYS A 332 42.45 1.52 32.97
N LYS A 333 41.26 1.88 32.51
CA LYS A 333 40.76 1.52 31.18
C LYS A 333 40.48 2.79 30.36
N ALA A 334 40.69 2.72 29.04
CA ALA A 334 40.39 3.81 28.12
C ALA A 334 39.69 3.28 26.87
N VAL A 335 38.43 3.69 26.66
CA VAL A 335 37.62 3.30 25.49
C VAL A 335 37.79 4.35 24.40
N LEU A 336 38.18 3.93 23.19
CA LEU A 336 38.24 4.80 22.00
C LEU A 336 37.26 4.39 20.89
N VAL A 337 36.50 3.32 21.13
CA VAL A 337 35.58 2.74 20.16
C VAL A 337 34.13 2.91 20.59
N LYS A 338 33.25 3.02 19.59
CA LYS A 338 31.81 2.97 19.77
C LYS A 338 31.17 2.21 18.62
N ALA A 339 30.04 1.55 18.90
CA ALA A 339 29.21 1.00 17.85
C ALA A 339 28.70 2.12 16.95
N SER A 340 28.90 2.00 15.64
CA SER A 340 28.39 3.00 14.69
C SER A 340 26.86 2.95 14.67
N PRO A 341 26.15 4.09 14.79
CA PRO A 341 24.70 4.10 14.69
C PRO A 341 24.29 3.70 13.27
N ILE A 342 23.23 2.90 13.17
CA ILE A 342 22.63 2.49 11.89
C ILE A 342 21.44 3.40 11.62
N THR A 343 21.68 4.44 10.84
CA THR A 343 20.66 5.41 10.42
C THR A 343 20.77 5.59 8.91
N PRO A 344 19.85 5.01 8.12
CA PRO A 344 19.87 5.18 6.67
C PRO A 344 19.81 6.67 6.26
N PRO A 345 20.47 7.08 5.16
CA PRO A 345 21.28 6.23 4.28
C PRO A 345 22.68 5.94 4.84
N LEU A 346 23.13 4.69 4.68
CA LEU A 346 24.46 4.21 5.06
C LEU A 346 25.46 4.28 3.90
N SER A 347 24.98 4.15 2.66
CA SER A 347 25.80 4.20 1.45
C SER A 347 26.18 5.62 1.06
N GLN A 348 27.30 5.75 0.35
CA GLN A 348 27.74 7.03 -0.15
C GLN A 348 26.90 7.46 -1.36
N LYS A 349 26.42 8.72 -1.34
CA LYS A 349 25.63 9.32 -2.44
C LYS A 349 24.35 8.52 -2.75
N PHE A 350 23.65 8.08 -1.71
CA PHE A 350 22.36 7.39 -1.86
C PHE A 350 21.36 8.24 -2.66
N THR A 351 20.61 7.58 -3.53
CA THR A 351 19.48 8.16 -4.27
C THR A 351 18.37 7.13 -4.27
N ASP A 352 17.20 7.51 -3.76
CA ASP A 352 16.05 6.63 -3.71
C ASP A 352 15.44 6.49 -5.11
N LEU A 353 15.43 5.27 -5.64
CA LEU A 353 14.82 4.94 -6.93
C LEU A 353 13.34 5.31 -7.01
N PHE A 354 12.66 5.38 -5.86
CA PHE A 354 11.23 5.64 -5.75
C PHE A 354 10.94 6.99 -5.09
N GLU A 355 11.88 7.94 -5.06
CA GLU A 355 11.74 9.22 -4.33
C GLU A 355 10.40 9.93 -4.57
N LYS A 356 9.96 9.98 -5.83
CA LYS A 356 8.68 10.61 -6.25
C LYS A 356 7.42 9.84 -5.83
N MET A 357 7.55 8.57 -5.45
CA MET A 357 6.43 7.72 -5.09
C MET A 357 5.93 8.06 -3.67
N VAL A 358 4.66 8.46 -3.59
CA VAL A 358 4.00 8.85 -2.35
C VAL A 358 3.80 7.64 -1.42
N PRO A 359 4.14 7.71 -0.12
CA PRO A 359 3.92 6.63 0.84
C PRO A 359 2.46 6.14 0.91
N MET A 360 2.26 4.85 1.17
CA MET A 360 0.93 4.21 1.24
C MET A 360 0.03 4.86 2.27
N ALA A 361 0.57 5.19 3.45
CA ALA A 361 -0.19 5.82 4.52
C ALA A 361 -0.75 7.20 4.08
N VAL A 362 0.00 7.95 3.27
CA VAL A 362 -0.46 9.23 2.70
C VAL A 362 -1.54 9.00 1.65
N GLN A 363 -1.36 8.01 0.76
CA GLN A 363 -2.36 7.69 -0.26
C GLN A 363 -3.70 7.26 0.36
N GLN A 364 -3.66 6.39 1.37
CA GLN A 364 -4.83 5.97 2.13
C GLN A 364 -5.49 7.17 2.83
N SER A 365 -4.69 8.02 3.47
CA SER A 365 -5.19 9.23 4.15
C SER A 365 -5.83 10.22 3.17
N MET A 366 -5.26 10.39 1.98
CA MET A 366 -5.84 11.22 0.91
C MET A 366 -7.19 10.70 0.42
N SER A 367 -7.34 9.38 0.31
CA SER A 367 -8.62 8.76 -0.08
C SER A 367 -9.70 9.01 0.97
N ILE A 368 -9.38 8.81 2.27
CA ILE A 368 -10.30 9.05 3.39
C ILE A 368 -10.67 10.54 3.47
N TYR A 369 -9.68 11.44 3.37
CA TYR A 369 -9.92 12.88 3.34
C TYR A 369 -10.87 13.29 2.20
N SER A 370 -10.68 12.72 1.01
CA SER A 370 -11.53 13.00 -0.16
C SER A 370 -12.98 12.57 0.09
N GLN A 371 -13.19 11.43 0.76
CA GLN A 371 -14.51 10.99 1.18
C GLN A 371 -15.14 11.95 2.20
N ARG A 372 -14.42 12.31 3.27
CA ARG A 372 -14.91 13.24 4.32
C ARG A 372 -15.24 14.62 3.74
N LYS A 373 -14.43 15.10 2.78
CA LYS A 373 -14.70 16.32 2.01
C LYS A 373 -16.04 16.22 1.27
N ALA A 374 -16.24 15.13 0.53
CA ALA A 374 -17.47 14.91 -0.23
C ALA A 374 -18.70 14.86 0.70
N GLU A 375 -18.62 14.14 1.82
CA GLU A 375 -19.68 14.09 2.83
C GLU A 375 -20.00 15.48 3.41
N THR A 376 -18.98 16.28 3.71
CA THR A 376 -19.15 17.65 4.23
C THR A 376 -19.85 18.55 3.21
N VAL A 377 -19.38 18.54 1.96
CA VAL A 377 -19.97 19.33 0.87
C VAL A 377 -21.42 18.89 0.62
N ASN A 378 -21.67 17.59 0.53
CA ASN A 378 -23.01 17.03 0.29
C ASN A 378 -23.98 17.38 1.42
N ARG A 379 -23.54 17.33 2.68
CA ARG A 379 -24.37 17.72 3.82
C ARG A 379 -24.78 19.19 3.77
N LEU A 380 -23.83 20.09 3.48
CA LEU A 380 -24.08 21.53 3.41
C LEU A 380 -25.03 21.88 2.25
N VAL A 381 -24.74 21.36 1.06
CA VAL A 381 -25.57 21.57 -0.14
C VAL A 381 -26.95 20.95 0.03
N GLY A 382 -27.03 19.72 0.54
CA GLY A 382 -28.27 19.02 0.82
C GLY A 382 -29.18 19.82 1.77
N THR A 383 -28.62 20.31 2.87
CA THR A 383 -29.37 21.15 3.83
C THR A 383 -29.98 22.39 3.16
N MET A 384 -29.21 23.11 2.34
CA MET A 384 -29.72 24.30 1.64
C MET A 384 -30.85 23.95 0.65
N ARG A 385 -30.70 22.87 -0.12
CA ARG A 385 -31.70 22.43 -1.10
C ARG A 385 -33.00 21.99 -0.43
N GLU A 386 -32.92 21.14 0.60
CA GLU A 386 -34.08 20.70 1.38
C GLU A 386 -34.83 21.90 1.98
N THR A 387 -34.09 22.84 2.55
CA THR A 387 -34.67 24.02 3.20
C THR A 387 -35.32 24.96 2.16
N THR A 388 -34.71 25.15 0.99
CA THR A 388 -35.31 25.92 -0.12
C THR A 388 -36.57 25.25 -0.66
N ASN A 389 -36.57 23.92 -0.80
CA ASN A 389 -37.75 23.17 -1.23
C ASN A 389 -38.90 23.29 -0.23
N LEU A 390 -38.62 23.23 1.07
CA LEU A 390 -39.63 23.47 2.10
C LEU A 390 -40.23 24.88 1.98
N CYS A 391 -39.40 25.91 1.76
CA CYS A 391 -39.88 27.28 1.55
C CYS A 391 -40.81 27.38 0.34
N ASN A 392 -40.41 26.81 -0.81
CA ASN A 392 -41.24 26.79 -2.01
C ASN A 392 -42.58 26.08 -1.77
N GLY A 393 -42.56 24.92 -1.09
CA GLY A 393 -43.78 24.18 -0.75
C GLY A 393 -44.74 24.96 0.15
N VAL A 394 -44.22 25.67 1.17
CA VAL A 394 -45.03 26.53 2.03
C VAL A 394 -45.64 27.67 1.22
N LEU A 395 -44.85 28.41 0.41
CA LEU A 395 -45.36 29.52 -0.39
C LEU A 395 -46.43 29.07 -1.39
N ALA A 396 -46.23 27.92 -2.05
CA ALA A 396 -47.22 27.34 -2.95
C ALA A 396 -48.53 27.00 -2.24
N SER A 397 -48.47 26.43 -1.03
CA SER A 397 -49.67 26.10 -0.23
C SER A 397 -50.52 27.33 0.13
N LEU A 398 -49.86 28.50 0.27
CA LEU A 398 -50.48 29.79 0.58
C LEU A 398 -50.85 30.59 -0.68
N ASN A 399 -50.65 30.05 -1.88
CA ASN A 399 -50.81 30.76 -3.17
C ASN A 399 -49.98 32.05 -3.27
N LEU A 400 -48.81 32.13 -2.64
CA LEU A 400 -47.93 33.29 -2.70
C LEU A 400 -46.82 33.07 -3.73
N PRO A 401 -46.43 34.11 -4.51
CA PRO A 401 -46.89 35.50 -4.49
C PRO A 401 -48.21 35.76 -5.27
N ALA A 402 -48.74 34.77 -6.00
CA ALA A 402 -49.85 34.95 -6.93
C ALA A 402 -51.09 35.63 -6.32
N ALA A 403 -51.45 35.30 -5.07
CA ALA A 403 -52.59 35.89 -4.36
C ALA A 403 -52.47 37.41 -4.12
N LEU A 404 -51.25 37.96 -4.05
CA LEU A 404 -51.02 39.40 -3.87
C LEU A 404 -51.07 40.16 -5.20
N GLU A 405 -50.82 39.46 -6.31
CA GLU A 405 -50.85 39.99 -7.66
C GLU A 405 -52.26 39.89 -8.27
N ASP A 406 -53.04 38.91 -7.83
CA ASP A 406 -54.40 38.61 -8.29
C ASP A 406 -55.50 39.48 -7.66
N LEU A 407 -55.24 40.78 -7.47
CA LEU A 407 -56.22 41.70 -6.86
C LEU A 407 -57.31 42.14 -7.85
N SER A 408 -57.03 42.07 -9.16
CA SER A 408 -57.95 42.40 -10.25
C SER A 408 -58.90 41.25 -10.63
N GLY A 409 -58.55 39.99 -10.37
CA GLY A 409 -59.40 38.81 -10.61
C GLY A 409 -59.64 38.44 -12.08
N ASP A 410 -59.20 39.25 -13.05
CA ASP A 410 -59.47 39.09 -14.49
C ASP A 410 -58.21 38.83 -15.34
N SER A 411 -57.01 39.04 -14.79
CA SER A 411 -55.71 38.96 -15.49
C SER A 411 -54.79 37.94 -14.86
N ILE A 412 -53.90 37.31 -15.63
CA ILE A 412 -52.89 36.39 -15.09
C ILE A 412 -51.98 37.15 -14.10
N PRO A 413 -51.75 36.60 -12.89
CA PRO A 413 -50.73 37.12 -11.99
C PRO A 413 -49.34 37.12 -12.64
N GLN A 414 -48.58 38.20 -12.46
CA GLN A 414 -47.27 38.39 -13.10
C GLN A 414 -46.31 37.23 -12.82
N SER A 415 -46.28 36.71 -11.60
CA SER A 415 -45.46 35.56 -11.19
C SER A 415 -45.82 34.28 -11.95
N ILE A 416 -47.10 34.04 -12.23
CA ILE A 416 -47.55 32.89 -13.03
C ILE A 416 -47.20 33.10 -14.51
N ALA A 417 -47.35 34.32 -15.03
CA ALA A 417 -46.95 34.65 -16.39
C ALA A 417 -45.43 34.50 -16.61
N GLU A 418 -44.61 34.89 -15.63
CA GLU A 418 -43.16 34.69 -15.63
C GLU A 418 -42.77 33.22 -15.55
N LYS A 419 -43.42 32.45 -14.67
CA LYS A 419 -43.26 30.99 -14.59
C LYS A 419 -43.62 30.31 -15.92
N ALA A 420 -44.73 30.69 -16.55
CA ALA A 420 -45.13 30.19 -17.87
C ALA A 420 -44.08 30.52 -18.94
N ARG A 421 -43.62 31.77 -19.02
CA ARG A 421 -42.53 32.19 -19.92
C ARG A 421 -41.24 31.40 -19.69
N SER A 422 -40.87 31.14 -18.44
CA SER A 422 -39.68 30.35 -18.08
C SER A 422 -39.79 28.91 -18.59
N VAL A 423 -40.94 28.25 -18.35
CA VAL A 423 -41.19 26.88 -18.83
C VAL A 423 -41.09 26.80 -20.36
N VAL A 424 -41.69 27.76 -21.07
CA VAL A 424 -41.61 27.84 -22.53
C VAL A 424 -40.17 28.07 -23.01
N GLN A 425 -39.42 28.97 -22.36
CA GLN A 425 -38.02 29.23 -22.69
C GLN A 425 -37.12 28.00 -22.47
N LEU A 426 -37.45 27.17 -21.49
CA LEU A 426 -36.76 25.89 -21.21
C LEU A 426 -37.17 24.76 -22.16
N GLY A 427 -37.99 25.03 -23.18
CA GLY A 427 -38.42 24.08 -24.20
C GLY A 427 -39.80 23.46 -23.96
N GLY A 428 -40.51 23.90 -22.92
CA GLY A 428 -41.87 23.47 -22.59
C GLY A 428 -42.02 21.96 -22.40
N LEU A 429 -43.26 21.48 -22.53
CA LEU A 429 -43.59 20.06 -22.34
C LEU A 429 -42.80 19.14 -23.27
N GLN A 430 -42.52 19.57 -24.50
CA GLN A 430 -41.81 18.79 -25.51
C GLN A 430 -40.39 18.42 -25.06
N SER A 431 -39.72 19.29 -24.30
CA SER A 431 -38.38 19.00 -23.78
C SER A 431 -38.39 17.85 -22.77
N ILE A 432 -39.41 17.78 -21.90
CA ILE A 432 -39.59 16.70 -20.93
C ILE A 432 -39.98 15.41 -21.65
N GLU A 433 -40.92 15.48 -22.60
CA GLU A 433 -41.35 14.32 -23.38
C GLU A 433 -40.20 13.67 -24.13
N GLN A 434 -39.31 14.47 -24.71
CA GLN A 434 -38.11 13.98 -25.38
C GLN A 434 -37.17 13.27 -24.41
N LEU A 435 -36.87 13.87 -23.25
CA LEU A 435 -36.02 13.23 -22.24
C LEU A 435 -36.63 11.94 -21.66
N ILE A 436 -37.95 11.91 -21.43
CA ILE A 436 -38.67 10.70 -20.98
C ILE A 436 -38.61 9.60 -22.05
N LYS A 437 -38.63 9.98 -23.33
CA LYS A 437 -38.51 9.05 -24.46
C LYS A 437 -37.10 8.48 -24.60
N ASP A 438 -36.08 9.29 -24.36
CA ASP A 438 -34.67 8.90 -24.54
C ASP A 438 -34.14 8.05 -23.37
N LEU A 439 -34.66 8.22 -22.14
CA LEU A 439 -34.22 7.50 -20.94
C LEU A 439 -34.26 5.96 -21.09
N PRO A 440 -35.36 5.34 -21.58
CA PRO A 440 -35.42 3.90 -21.81
C PRO A 440 -34.40 3.38 -22.82
N GLU A 441 -34.03 4.18 -23.82
CA GLU A 441 -33.00 3.81 -24.80
C GLU A 441 -31.61 3.76 -24.14
N LEU A 442 -31.30 4.74 -23.29
CA LEU A 442 -30.06 4.76 -22.51
C LEU A 442 -29.97 3.59 -21.51
N LEU A 443 -31.07 3.27 -20.82
CA LEU A 443 -31.16 2.08 -19.96
C LEU A 443 -30.91 0.79 -20.75
N THR A 444 -31.56 0.66 -21.92
CA THR A 444 -31.42 -0.52 -22.79
C THR A 444 -29.97 -0.69 -23.24
N ARG A 445 -29.31 0.38 -23.69
CA ARG A 445 -27.89 0.37 -24.05
C ARG A 445 -27.01 -0.15 -22.91
N ASN A 446 -27.20 0.36 -21.70
CA ASN A 446 -26.41 -0.08 -20.54
C ASN A 446 -26.66 -1.56 -20.21
N ARG A 447 -27.92 -2.02 -20.26
CA ARG A 447 -28.26 -3.44 -20.06
C ARG A 447 -27.60 -4.33 -21.11
N GLU A 448 -27.66 -3.96 -22.38
CA GLU A 448 -27.04 -4.71 -23.47
C GLU A 448 -25.52 -4.86 -23.30
N ILE A 449 -24.83 -3.78 -22.93
CA ILE A 449 -23.38 -3.83 -22.69
C ILE A 449 -23.06 -4.79 -21.53
N LEU A 450 -23.80 -4.71 -20.42
CA LEU A 450 -23.61 -5.58 -19.26
C LEU A 450 -23.91 -7.05 -19.60
N ASP A 451 -25.04 -7.32 -20.24
CA ASP A 451 -25.48 -8.68 -20.56
C ASP A 451 -24.53 -9.33 -21.58
N GLU A 452 -24.09 -8.62 -22.62
CA GLU A 452 -23.08 -9.15 -23.56
C GLU A 452 -21.72 -9.37 -22.86
N SER A 453 -21.34 -8.53 -21.90
CA SER A 453 -20.12 -8.73 -21.10
C SER A 453 -20.15 -10.03 -20.31
N LEU A 454 -21.26 -10.30 -19.62
CA LEU A 454 -21.43 -11.54 -18.85
C LEU A 454 -21.56 -12.77 -19.75
N LYS A 455 -22.27 -12.63 -20.88
CA LYS A 455 -22.42 -13.70 -21.88
C LYS A 455 -21.09 -14.11 -22.50
N MET A 456 -20.13 -13.19 -22.68
CA MET A 456 -18.77 -13.55 -23.10
C MET A 456 -18.09 -14.51 -22.11
N LEU A 457 -18.24 -14.25 -20.80
CA LEU A 457 -17.71 -15.12 -19.75
C LEU A 457 -18.40 -16.49 -19.75
N ASP A 458 -19.73 -16.50 -19.86
CA ASP A 458 -20.54 -17.73 -19.86
C ASP A 458 -20.23 -18.62 -21.07
N ASN A 459 -20.06 -18.03 -22.25
CA ASN A 459 -19.69 -18.74 -23.46
C ASN A 459 -18.31 -19.39 -23.35
N GLU A 460 -17.31 -18.66 -22.84
CA GLU A 460 -15.97 -19.22 -22.64
C GLU A 460 -15.99 -20.33 -21.58
N GLU A 461 -16.67 -20.13 -20.46
CA GLU A 461 -16.79 -21.14 -19.41
C GLU A 461 -17.51 -22.41 -19.90
N THR A 462 -18.56 -22.26 -20.71
CA THR A 462 -19.24 -23.40 -21.33
C THR A 462 -18.25 -24.22 -22.14
N THR A 463 -17.43 -23.57 -22.97
CA THR A 463 -16.40 -24.28 -23.75
C THR A 463 -15.31 -24.88 -22.87
N ASP A 464 -14.90 -24.21 -21.79
CA ASP A 464 -13.93 -24.73 -20.83
C ASP A 464 -14.45 -26.02 -20.15
N ASN A 465 -15.72 -26.02 -19.73
CA ASN A 465 -16.36 -27.16 -19.09
C ASN A 465 -16.55 -28.33 -20.06
N GLU A 466 -16.91 -28.07 -21.32
CA GLU A 466 -16.98 -29.10 -22.35
C GLU A 466 -15.62 -29.75 -22.60
N LEU A 467 -14.56 -28.94 -22.73
CA LEU A 467 -13.20 -29.44 -22.97
C LEU A 467 -12.66 -30.21 -21.76
N ARG A 468 -12.93 -29.71 -20.54
CA ARG A 468 -12.63 -30.44 -19.30
C ARG A 468 -13.34 -31.77 -19.23
N THR A 469 -14.60 -31.84 -19.65
CA THR A 469 -15.36 -33.10 -19.70
C THR A 469 -14.78 -34.07 -20.74
N LYS A 470 -14.40 -33.58 -21.92
CA LYS A 470 -13.85 -34.39 -23.02
C LYS A 470 -12.43 -34.92 -22.72
N PHE A 471 -11.58 -34.12 -22.11
CA PHE A 471 -10.15 -34.42 -21.94
C PHE A 471 -9.72 -34.70 -20.50
N ASN A 472 -10.62 -34.50 -19.53
CA ASN A 472 -10.47 -34.84 -18.11
C ASN A 472 -9.10 -34.39 -17.55
N GLN A 473 -8.26 -35.32 -17.12
CA GLN A 473 -6.94 -35.04 -16.55
C GLN A 473 -5.98 -34.32 -17.53
N ARG A 474 -6.21 -34.40 -18.84
CA ARG A 474 -5.38 -33.73 -19.85
C ARG A 474 -5.77 -32.26 -20.07
N TRP A 475 -6.87 -31.78 -19.46
CA TRP A 475 -7.29 -30.37 -19.47
C TRP A 475 -7.03 -29.71 -18.11
N ASN A 476 -5.76 -29.58 -17.75
CA ASN A 476 -5.34 -29.15 -16.42
C ASN A 476 -5.11 -27.63 -16.35
N ARG A 477 -6.21 -26.87 -16.33
CA ARG A 477 -6.21 -25.42 -16.08
C ARG A 477 -7.28 -25.03 -15.07
N THR A 478 -7.07 -23.91 -14.37
CA THR A 478 -8.06 -23.37 -13.41
C THR A 478 -9.44 -23.28 -14.06
N PRO A 479 -10.50 -23.80 -13.42
CA PRO A 479 -11.87 -23.69 -13.93
C PRO A 479 -12.24 -22.24 -14.18
N SER A 480 -12.79 -21.96 -15.36
CA SER A 480 -13.26 -20.61 -15.71
C SER A 480 -14.27 -20.08 -14.68
N GLY A 481 -15.12 -20.96 -14.13
CA GLY A 481 -16.07 -20.60 -13.07
C GLY A 481 -15.43 -20.07 -11.78
N ASP A 482 -14.24 -20.54 -11.41
CA ASP A 482 -13.48 -20.01 -10.27
C ASP A 482 -12.77 -18.71 -10.63
N LEU A 483 -12.20 -18.64 -11.83
CA LEU A 483 -11.47 -17.48 -12.32
C LEU A 483 -12.39 -16.25 -12.51
N TYR A 484 -13.63 -16.46 -12.95
CA TYR A 484 -14.58 -15.38 -13.26
C TYR A 484 -15.43 -14.91 -12.07
N LYS A 485 -15.33 -15.53 -10.89
CA LYS A 485 -16.10 -15.12 -9.70
C LYS A 485 -16.02 -13.60 -9.41
N PRO A 486 -14.83 -12.95 -9.44
CA PRO A 486 -14.74 -11.52 -9.16
C PRO A 486 -15.48 -10.67 -10.20
N LEU A 487 -15.34 -11.00 -11.49
CA LEU A 487 -16.02 -10.27 -12.57
C LEU A 487 -17.54 -10.46 -12.52
N ARG A 488 -18.02 -11.65 -12.14
CA ARG A 488 -19.46 -11.89 -11.94
C ARG A 488 -20.02 -11.12 -10.74
N ALA A 489 -19.25 -10.98 -9.66
CA ALA A 489 -19.64 -10.16 -8.53
C ALA A 489 -19.73 -8.66 -8.93
N GLU A 490 -18.74 -8.15 -9.69
CA GLU A 490 -18.78 -6.79 -10.25
C GLU A 490 -20.01 -6.60 -11.17
N GLY A 491 -20.29 -7.56 -12.05
CA GLY A 491 -21.49 -7.55 -12.90
C GLY A 491 -22.82 -7.60 -12.13
N GLY A 492 -22.88 -8.36 -11.03
CA GLY A 492 -24.03 -8.37 -10.12
C GLY A 492 -24.29 -7.01 -9.50
N ASN A 493 -23.24 -6.31 -9.04
CA ASN A 493 -23.36 -4.96 -8.52
C ASN A 493 -23.90 -3.97 -9.56
N PHE A 494 -23.45 -4.07 -10.82
CA PHE A 494 -23.99 -3.22 -11.89
C PHE A 494 -25.46 -3.51 -12.20
N ARG A 495 -25.89 -4.77 -12.10
CA ARG A 495 -27.32 -5.12 -12.20
C ARG A 495 -28.13 -4.42 -11.10
N ASP A 496 -27.68 -4.51 -9.86
CA ASP A 496 -28.38 -3.87 -8.72
C ASP A 496 -28.46 -2.34 -8.88
N ILE A 497 -27.42 -1.71 -9.42
CA ILE A 497 -27.41 -0.28 -9.74
C ILE A 497 -28.46 0.05 -10.82
N LEU A 498 -28.53 -0.73 -11.89
CA LEU A 498 -29.52 -0.55 -12.95
C LEU A 498 -30.96 -0.75 -12.43
N ASP A 499 -31.19 -1.71 -11.55
CA ASP A 499 -32.52 -1.95 -10.98
C ASP A 499 -32.98 -0.81 -10.07
N LYS A 500 -32.06 -0.17 -9.34
CA LYS A 500 -32.34 1.06 -8.58
C LYS A 500 -32.64 2.24 -9.51
N ALA A 501 -31.90 2.37 -10.61
CA ALA A 501 -32.14 3.42 -11.60
C ALA A 501 -33.54 3.29 -12.23
N VAL A 502 -33.99 2.06 -12.52
CA VAL A 502 -35.36 1.80 -13.00
C VAL A 502 -36.42 2.29 -12.02
N GLN A 503 -36.21 2.09 -10.72
CA GLN A 503 -37.15 2.59 -9.70
C GLN A 503 -37.18 4.13 -9.67
N ALA A 504 -36.02 4.78 -9.80
CA ALA A 504 -35.93 6.24 -9.87
C ALA A 504 -36.63 6.81 -11.12
N ASP A 505 -36.43 6.17 -12.28
CA ASP A 505 -37.09 6.55 -13.54
C ASP A 505 -38.62 6.46 -13.42
N GLN A 506 -39.12 5.44 -12.73
CA GLN A 506 -40.55 5.26 -12.49
C GLN A 506 -41.13 6.41 -11.64
N VAL A 507 -40.44 6.83 -10.58
CA VAL A 507 -40.86 7.95 -9.74
C VAL A 507 -40.98 9.25 -10.55
N VAL A 508 -40.03 9.51 -11.45
CA VAL A 508 -40.07 10.69 -12.33
C VAL A 508 -41.24 10.59 -13.31
N ARG A 509 -41.51 9.40 -13.87
CA ARG A 509 -42.63 9.16 -14.78
C ARG A 509 -43.99 9.34 -14.09
N ASP A 510 -44.16 8.80 -12.89
CA ASP A 510 -45.40 8.95 -12.10
C ASP A 510 -45.69 10.42 -11.79
N ARG A 511 -44.64 11.18 -11.43
CA ARG A 511 -44.78 12.64 -11.20
C ARG A 511 -45.14 13.39 -12.49
N TYR A 512 -44.52 13.04 -13.61
CA TYR A 512 -44.91 13.61 -14.91
C TYR A 512 -46.38 13.32 -15.23
N SER A 513 -46.86 12.08 -15.02
CA SER A 513 -48.26 11.75 -15.23
C SER A 513 -49.22 12.51 -14.31
N ALA A 514 -48.80 12.82 -13.08
CA ALA A 514 -49.63 13.57 -12.13
C ALA A 514 -49.75 15.08 -12.46
N HIS A 515 -48.72 15.68 -13.08
CA HIS A 515 -48.64 17.13 -13.30
C HIS A 515 -48.68 17.55 -14.78
N GLY A 516 -48.60 16.60 -15.72
CA GLY A 516 -48.45 16.85 -17.16
C GLY A 516 -49.51 17.78 -17.75
N ASP A 517 -50.79 17.60 -17.40
CA ASP A 517 -51.88 18.42 -17.93
C ASP A 517 -51.76 19.90 -17.53
N MET A 518 -51.35 20.17 -16.28
CA MET A 518 -51.18 21.55 -15.81
C MET A 518 -49.88 22.19 -16.33
N ILE A 519 -48.84 21.38 -16.56
CA ILE A 519 -47.63 21.83 -17.27
C ILE A 519 -47.99 22.19 -18.73
N ALA A 520 -48.81 21.38 -19.39
CA ALA A 520 -49.29 21.66 -20.74
C ALA A 520 -50.11 22.95 -20.77
N LEU A 521 -50.93 23.21 -19.74
CA LEU A 521 -51.67 24.46 -19.60
C LEU A 521 -50.73 25.67 -19.45
N LEU A 522 -49.69 25.58 -18.61
CA LEU A 522 -48.66 26.63 -18.46
C LEU A 522 -47.90 26.94 -19.75
N CYS A 523 -47.79 25.97 -20.68
CA CYS A 523 -47.07 26.16 -21.94
C CYS A 523 -47.91 26.89 -23.01
N ARG A 524 -49.19 27.16 -22.76
CA ARG A 524 -50.07 27.83 -23.75
C ARG A 524 -49.72 29.32 -23.90
N PRO A 525 -50.06 29.93 -25.05
CA PRO A 525 -50.01 31.38 -25.22
C PRO A 525 -50.77 32.12 -24.11
N GLU A 526 -50.30 33.32 -23.76
CA GLU A 526 -50.78 34.06 -22.59
C GLU A 526 -52.29 34.37 -22.64
N ASP A 527 -52.84 34.59 -23.82
CA ASP A 527 -54.28 34.80 -24.05
C ASP A 527 -55.10 33.52 -23.79
N GLU A 528 -54.62 32.36 -24.25
CA GLU A 528 -55.26 31.07 -24.01
C GLU A 528 -55.13 30.62 -22.54
N LEU A 529 -53.98 30.89 -21.91
CA LEU A 529 -53.77 30.63 -20.50
C LEU A 529 -54.69 31.50 -19.65
N ASN A 530 -54.86 32.79 -19.98
CA ASN A 530 -55.75 33.68 -19.25
C ASN A 530 -57.21 33.22 -19.36
N ALA A 531 -57.64 32.78 -20.55
CA ALA A 531 -58.98 32.28 -20.78
C ALA A 531 -59.31 30.98 -20.00
N ALA A 532 -58.28 30.21 -19.64
CA ALA A 532 -58.43 28.97 -18.88
C ALA A 532 -58.47 29.18 -17.35
N ILE A 533 -58.09 30.36 -16.86
CA ILE A 533 -58.14 30.70 -15.44
C ILE A 533 -59.52 31.33 -15.13
N PRO A 534 -60.32 30.76 -14.21
CA PRO A 534 -61.62 31.33 -13.84
C PRO A 534 -61.48 32.79 -13.39
N SER A 535 -62.35 33.70 -13.85
CA SER A 535 -62.38 35.07 -13.34
C SER A 535 -63.03 35.12 -11.95
N ALA A 536 -62.67 36.12 -11.16
CA ALA A 536 -63.25 36.35 -9.84
C ALA A 536 -63.47 37.84 -9.61
N ASN A 537 -64.43 38.20 -8.75
CA ASN A 537 -64.68 39.60 -8.43
C ASN A 537 -63.44 40.27 -7.81
N PRO A 538 -63.04 41.47 -8.30
CA PRO A 538 -61.80 42.12 -7.89
C PRO A 538 -61.86 42.57 -6.43
N THR A 539 -60.80 42.29 -5.66
CA THR A 539 -60.71 42.70 -4.24
C THR A 539 -60.00 44.06 -4.13
N LYS A 540 -60.53 45.07 -4.84
CA LYS A 540 -59.89 46.40 -4.97
C LYS A 540 -59.64 47.11 -3.63
N THR A 541 -60.39 46.77 -2.59
CA THR A 541 -60.22 47.30 -1.21
C THR A 541 -58.91 46.88 -0.56
N LEU A 542 -58.27 45.78 -1.00
CA LEU A 542 -56.97 45.33 -0.49
C LEU A 542 -55.78 45.92 -1.24
N GLN A 543 -56.03 46.61 -2.35
CA GLN A 543 -55.00 47.20 -3.20
C GLN A 543 -54.34 48.38 -2.46
N GLY A 544 -53.07 48.21 -2.08
CA GLY A 544 -52.33 49.19 -1.27
C GLY A 544 -52.52 49.05 0.24
N SER A 545 -53.15 47.98 0.73
CA SER A 545 -53.25 47.70 2.17
C SER A 545 -51.87 47.42 2.79
N GLU A 546 -51.74 47.74 4.08
CA GLU A 546 -50.50 47.53 4.85
C GLU A 546 -50.07 46.06 4.84
N VAL A 547 -51.01 45.13 5.01
CA VAL A 547 -50.77 43.67 5.01
C VAL A 547 -50.17 43.19 3.68
N VAL A 548 -50.63 43.73 2.54
CA VAL A 548 -50.10 43.40 1.21
C VAL A 548 -48.66 43.90 1.05
N ASN A 549 -48.34 45.10 1.54
CA ASN A 549 -46.99 45.65 1.48
C ASN A 549 -46.02 44.86 2.37
N VAL A 550 -46.47 44.47 3.57
CA VAL A 550 -45.70 43.61 4.49
C VAL A 550 -45.40 42.26 3.84
N LEU A 551 -46.42 41.58 3.30
CA LEU A 551 -46.21 40.29 2.62
C LEU A 551 -45.29 40.40 1.40
N ARG A 552 -45.39 41.46 0.58
CA ARG A 552 -44.45 41.69 -0.54
C ARG A 552 -43.01 41.86 -0.06
N SER A 553 -42.80 42.61 1.03
CA SER A 553 -41.47 42.78 1.62
C SER A 553 -40.90 41.45 2.13
N LEU A 554 -41.70 40.65 2.84
CA LEU A 554 -41.29 39.35 3.35
C LEU A 554 -40.95 38.36 2.22
N LEU A 555 -41.72 38.35 1.13
CA LEU A 555 -41.45 37.52 -0.03
C LEU A 555 -40.16 37.94 -0.75
N SER A 556 -39.87 39.25 -0.83
CA SER A 556 -38.61 39.76 -1.36
C SER A 556 -37.41 39.29 -0.53
N GLN A 557 -37.53 39.33 0.81
CA GLN A 557 -36.47 38.84 1.71
C GLN A 557 -36.26 37.32 1.58
N LEU A 558 -37.33 36.54 1.40
CA LEU A 558 -37.23 35.11 1.12
C LEU A 558 -36.53 34.81 -0.22
N ASP A 559 -36.73 35.64 -1.24
CA ASP A 559 -36.07 35.49 -2.55
C ASP A 559 -34.58 35.85 -2.49
N GLU A 560 -34.23 36.93 -1.78
CA GLU A 560 -32.83 37.31 -1.51
C GLU A 560 -32.08 36.20 -0.77
N MET A 561 -32.70 35.60 0.24
CA MET A 561 -32.13 34.46 0.96
C MET A 561 -31.91 33.24 0.07
N LYS A 562 -32.82 32.94 -0.88
CA LYS A 562 -32.62 31.84 -1.84
C LYS A 562 -31.44 32.11 -2.77
N LYS A 563 -31.30 33.34 -3.28
CA LYS A 563 -30.15 33.78 -4.08
C LYS A 563 -28.84 33.72 -3.30
N GLU A 564 -28.87 34.03 -2.01
CA GLU A 564 -27.71 33.87 -1.12
C GLU A 564 -27.29 32.38 -1.05
N ARG A 565 -28.24 31.45 -0.92
CA ARG A 565 -27.93 30.00 -0.91
C ARG A 565 -27.30 29.52 -2.21
N GLU A 566 -27.76 30.00 -3.37
CA GLU A 566 -27.13 29.68 -4.66
C GLU A 566 -25.67 30.15 -4.71
N THR A 567 -25.41 31.35 -4.15
CA THR A 567 -24.06 31.91 -4.04
C THR A 567 -23.19 31.05 -3.11
N ILE A 568 -23.70 30.68 -1.93
CA ILE A 568 -23.00 29.82 -0.96
C ILE A 568 -22.70 28.44 -1.58
N GLU A 569 -23.65 27.84 -2.30
CA GLU A 569 -23.44 26.55 -2.98
C GLU A 569 -22.30 26.65 -4.01
N GLY A 570 -22.25 27.74 -4.79
CA GLY A 570 -21.17 28.01 -5.74
C GLY A 570 -19.82 28.14 -5.07
N GLU A 571 -19.75 28.90 -3.97
CA GLU A 571 -18.53 29.09 -3.18
C GLU A 571 -18.01 27.77 -2.59
N ILE A 572 -18.89 26.97 -1.96
CA ILE A 572 -18.53 25.66 -1.37
C ILE A 572 -17.93 24.73 -2.43
N LYS A 573 -18.54 24.67 -3.62
CA LYS A 573 -18.10 23.80 -4.72
C LYS A 573 -16.77 24.25 -5.35
N ALA A 574 -16.44 25.54 -5.25
CA ALA A 574 -15.19 26.08 -5.78
C ALA A 574 -13.96 25.81 -4.88
N VAL A 575 -14.15 25.41 -3.62
CA VAL A 575 -13.04 25.17 -2.67
C VAL A 575 -12.20 23.96 -3.09
N THR A 576 -10.92 24.21 -3.36
CA THR A 576 -9.90 23.19 -3.63
C THR A 576 -8.75 23.30 -2.63
N PHE A 577 -8.24 22.14 -2.19
CA PHE A 577 -7.10 22.06 -1.28
C PHE A 577 -6.48 20.67 -1.41
N ASP A 578 -5.15 20.61 -1.52
CA ASP A 578 -4.38 19.36 -1.55
C ASP A 578 -3.78 19.09 -0.17
N MET A 579 -4.22 17.99 0.46
CA MET A 579 -3.73 17.55 1.77
C MET A 579 -2.41 16.78 1.72
N SER A 580 -1.90 16.47 0.53
CA SER A 580 -0.70 15.62 0.35
C SER A 580 0.51 16.13 1.12
N ALA A 581 0.80 17.44 1.02
CA ALA A 581 1.92 18.09 1.70
C ALA A 581 1.77 18.04 3.24
N THR A 582 0.56 18.27 3.74
CA THR A 582 0.25 18.23 5.18
C THR A 582 0.48 16.83 5.75
N PHE A 583 -0.01 15.79 5.07
CA PHE A 583 0.23 14.41 5.47
C PHE A 583 1.70 14.02 5.35
N LEU A 584 2.41 14.41 4.29
CA LEU A 584 3.84 14.14 4.16
C LEU A 584 4.65 14.75 5.30
N MET A 585 4.34 15.99 5.68
CA MET A 585 5.01 16.68 6.78
C MET A 585 4.73 16.01 8.13
N ALA A 586 3.47 15.65 8.41
CA ALA A 586 3.10 14.95 9.64
C ALA A 586 3.76 13.57 9.73
N LEU A 587 3.79 12.81 8.63
CA LEU A 587 4.45 11.50 8.59
C LEU A 587 5.96 11.62 8.82
N ALA A 588 6.61 12.66 8.28
CA ALA A 588 8.04 12.91 8.47
C ALA A 588 8.39 13.33 9.91
N GLN A 589 7.51 14.08 10.58
CA GLN A 589 7.74 14.60 11.93
C GLN A 589 7.40 13.58 13.02
N ASP A 590 6.25 12.90 12.90
CA ASP A 590 5.68 12.10 13.98
C ASP A 590 5.82 10.59 13.74
N GLY A 591 6.20 10.17 12.52
CA GLY A 591 6.34 8.76 12.13
C GLY A 591 5.01 8.00 11.96
N VAL A 592 3.89 8.59 12.38
CA VAL A 592 2.54 8.03 12.28
C VAL A 592 1.58 9.13 11.83
N LEU A 593 0.64 8.79 10.95
CA LEU A 593 -0.40 9.71 10.51
C LEU A 593 -1.65 9.58 11.38
N ASN A 594 -2.03 10.67 12.04
CA ASN A 594 -3.38 10.83 12.58
C ASN A 594 -4.28 11.52 11.54
N GLU A 595 -4.68 10.75 10.52
CA GLU A 595 -5.52 11.22 9.41
C GLU A 595 -6.75 11.97 9.92
N GLU A 596 -7.48 11.38 10.88
CA GLU A 596 -8.77 11.89 11.31
C GLU A 596 -8.67 13.31 11.89
N GLN A 597 -7.73 13.52 12.82
CA GLN A 597 -7.54 14.82 13.44
C GLN A 597 -7.13 15.88 12.41
N LEU A 598 -6.16 15.55 11.54
CA LEU A 598 -5.66 16.46 10.51
C LEU A 598 -6.77 16.81 9.50
N SER A 599 -7.47 15.80 8.97
CA SER A 599 -8.59 15.97 8.05
C SER A 599 -9.70 16.81 8.66
N LEU A 600 -10.16 16.50 9.87
CA LEU A 600 -11.25 17.25 10.52
C LEU A 600 -10.86 18.70 10.79
N SER A 601 -9.64 18.96 11.26
CA SER A 601 -9.16 20.32 11.49
C SER A 601 -9.09 21.15 10.20
N GLN A 602 -8.60 20.56 9.10
CA GLN A 602 -8.52 21.23 7.82
C GLN A 602 -9.91 21.46 7.23
N LEU A 603 -10.82 20.48 7.33
CA LEU A 603 -12.19 20.62 6.86
C LEU A 603 -12.95 21.69 7.65
N ASP A 604 -12.74 21.80 8.96
CA ASP A 604 -13.34 22.87 9.76
C ASP A 604 -12.78 24.24 9.37
N GLN A 605 -11.47 24.35 9.12
CA GLN A 605 -10.86 25.58 8.62
C GLN A 605 -11.44 26.01 7.25
N LEU A 606 -11.67 25.07 6.33
CA LEU A 606 -12.15 25.36 4.98
C LEU A 606 -13.67 25.55 4.92
N TYR A 607 -14.44 24.77 5.69
CA TYR A 607 -15.90 24.68 5.58
C TYR A 607 -16.67 25.18 6.81
N GLY A 608 -16.00 25.46 7.93
CA GLY A 608 -16.65 25.88 9.18
C GLY A 608 -17.44 27.19 9.03
N ALA A 609 -16.87 28.19 8.35
CA ALA A 609 -17.56 29.46 8.07
C ALA A 609 -18.79 29.27 7.17
N TYR A 610 -18.71 28.38 6.16
CA TYR A 610 -19.85 28.05 5.31
C TYR A 610 -20.95 27.34 6.10
N ASN A 611 -20.59 26.42 6.99
CA ASN A 611 -21.56 25.76 7.87
C ASN A 611 -22.34 26.77 8.71
N GLN A 612 -21.67 27.79 9.27
CA GLN A 612 -22.33 28.86 10.02
C GLN A 612 -23.27 29.69 9.14
N ARG A 613 -22.84 30.07 7.93
CA ARG A 613 -23.68 30.81 6.97
C ARG A 613 -24.91 30.01 6.55
N VAL A 614 -24.75 28.73 6.23
CA VAL A 614 -25.87 27.83 5.90
C VAL A 614 -26.87 27.79 7.05
N GLN A 615 -26.41 27.56 8.28
CA GLN A 615 -27.29 27.54 9.46
C GLN A 615 -27.98 28.89 9.72
N ALA A 616 -27.31 30.01 9.45
CA ALA A 616 -27.94 31.33 9.52
C ALA A 616 -29.10 31.44 8.51
N THR A 617 -28.90 31.03 7.25
CA THR A 617 -30.00 31.04 6.25
C THR A 617 -31.17 30.13 6.62
N VAL A 618 -30.92 29.03 7.36
CA VAL A 618 -31.99 28.15 7.85
C VAL A 618 -32.83 28.87 8.90
N ARG A 619 -32.19 29.50 9.90
CA ARG A 619 -32.88 30.26 10.95
C ARG A 619 -33.66 31.44 10.38
N THR A 620 -33.04 32.22 9.48
CA THR A 620 -33.71 33.34 8.81
C THR A 620 -34.96 32.86 8.05
N GLN A 621 -34.89 31.69 7.40
CA GLN A 621 -36.07 31.13 6.74
C GLN A 621 -37.20 30.80 7.74
N GLU A 622 -36.89 30.16 8.85
CA GLU A 622 -37.89 29.79 9.87
C GLU A 622 -38.62 31.03 10.39
N GLU A 623 -37.87 32.10 10.68
CA GLU A 623 -38.43 33.38 11.12
C GLU A 623 -39.31 34.04 10.03
N LEU A 624 -38.80 34.11 8.79
CA LEU A 624 -39.54 34.71 7.68
C LEU A 624 -40.81 33.93 7.34
N LEU A 625 -40.76 32.58 7.32
CA LEU A 625 -41.94 31.76 7.04
C LEU A 625 -43.01 31.90 8.14
N GLY A 626 -42.61 32.01 9.42
CA GLY A 626 -43.55 32.27 10.51
C GLY A 626 -44.25 33.62 10.38
N GLN A 627 -43.52 34.67 9.99
CA GLN A 627 -44.08 35.99 9.71
C GLN A 627 -45.00 35.96 8.48
N VAL A 628 -44.59 35.30 7.39
CA VAL A 628 -45.42 35.14 6.18
C VAL A 628 -46.73 34.42 6.50
N GLN A 629 -46.69 33.33 7.29
CA GLN A 629 -47.90 32.61 7.68
C GLN A 629 -48.86 33.49 8.50
N THR A 630 -48.32 34.26 9.46
CA THR A 630 -49.12 35.16 10.30
C THR A 630 -49.77 36.27 9.48
N SER A 631 -48.98 36.99 8.66
CA SER A 631 -49.52 38.04 7.79
C SER A 631 -50.44 37.49 6.71
N HIS A 632 -50.23 36.26 6.24
CA HIS A 632 -51.13 35.60 5.29
C HIS A 632 -52.48 35.24 5.93
N GLN A 633 -52.53 34.85 7.19
CA GLN A 633 -53.80 34.63 7.90
C GLN A 633 -54.62 35.92 8.00
N GLU A 634 -53.96 37.04 8.30
CA GLU A 634 -54.59 38.36 8.31
C GLU A 634 -55.10 38.76 6.91
N PHE A 635 -54.26 38.60 5.88
CA PHE A 635 -54.64 38.83 4.48
C PHE A 635 -55.86 37.99 4.07
N SER A 636 -55.85 36.69 4.40
CA SER A 636 -56.92 35.76 4.09
C SER A 636 -58.22 36.09 4.82
N SER A 637 -58.16 36.65 6.04
CA SER A 637 -59.37 37.12 6.75
C SER A 637 -60.03 38.34 6.10
N LEU A 638 -59.23 39.19 5.44
CA LEU A 638 -59.70 40.38 4.74
C LEU A 638 -60.23 40.07 3.34
N LYS A 639 -59.83 38.92 2.76
CA LYS A 639 -60.31 38.43 1.47
C LYS A 639 -61.68 37.78 1.65
N GLN A 640 -62.72 38.32 0.99
CA GLN A 640 -64.06 37.69 1.03
C GLN A 640 -64.04 36.37 0.24
N SER A 641 -64.38 35.26 0.90
CA SER A 641 -64.48 33.95 0.24
C SER A 641 -65.82 33.82 -0.50
N ASN A 642 -65.75 33.57 -1.81
CA ASN A 642 -66.87 33.16 -2.63
C ASN A 642 -66.42 31.99 -3.55
N THR A 643 -67.38 31.27 -4.14
CA THR A 643 -67.09 30.05 -4.93
C THR A 643 -66.17 30.32 -6.12
N GLU A 644 -66.32 31.44 -6.81
CA GLU A 644 -65.51 31.83 -7.97
C GLU A 644 -64.07 32.15 -7.59
N ALA A 645 -63.86 32.90 -6.51
CA ALA A 645 -62.54 33.24 -5.96
C ALA A 645 -61.80 32.00 -5.46
N ASN A 646 -62.51 31.03 -4.86
CA ASN A 646 -61.92 29.77 -4.41
C ASN A 646 -61.49 28.89 -5.61
N GLN A 647 -62.30 28.82 -6.68
CA GLN A 647 -61.95 28.09 -7.89
C GLN A 647 -60.74 28.73 -8.61
N ARG A 648 -60.72 30.06 -8.74
CA ARG A 648 -59.58 30.79 -9.29
C ARG A 648 -58.31 30.54 -8.48
N GLU A 649 -58.39 30.64 -7.16
CA GLU A 649 -57.26 30.37 -6.27
C GLU A 649 -56.73 28.93 -6.39
N GLU A 650 -57.62 27.93 -6.51
CA GLU A 650 -57.23 26.54 -6.70
C GLU A 650 -56.48 26.34 -8.03
N VAL A 651 -56.94 26.96 -9.11
CA VAL A 651 -56.25 26.90 -10.41
C VAL A 651 -54.87 27.57 -10.34
N LEU A 652 -54.76 28.74 -9.70
CA LEU A 652 -53.48 29.43 -9.53
C LEU A 652 -52.49 28.60 -8.69
N LYS A 653 -52.94 27.94 -7.62
CA LYS A 653 -52.12 26.99 -6.83
C LYS A 653 -51.63 25.82 -7.69
N LYS A 654 -52.51 25.24 -8.51
CA LYS A 654 -52.16 24.14 -9.42
C LYS A 654 -51.15 24.58 -10.49
N LEU A 655 -51.30 25.77 -11.06
CA LEU A 655 -50.33 26.34 -12.01
C LEU A 655 -48.97 26.61 -11.35
N ALA A 656 -48.94 27.17 -10.15
CA ALA A 656 -47.69 27.37 -9.41
C ALA A 656 -46.98 26.03 -9.13
N SER A 657 -47.74 25.03 -8.66
CA SER A 657 -47.24 23.67 -8.40
C SER A 657 -46.77 22.95 -9.68
N ALA A 658 -47.42 23.19 -10.81
CA ALA A 658 -47.03 22.61 -12.10
C ALA A 658 -45.69 23.16 -12.60
N HIS A 659 -45.41 24.45 -12.42
CA HIS A 659 -44.08 25.02 -12.69
C HIS A 659 -43.00 24.36 -11.82
N ASP A 660 -43.24 24.26 -10.52
CA ASP A 660 -42.25 23.71 -9.60
C ASP A 660 -41.98 22.23 -9.92
N SER A 661 -43.03 21.48 -10.29
CA SER A 661 -42.92 20.11 -10.80
C SER A 661 -42.16 20.03 -12.13
N TYR A 662 -42.36 20.98 -13.06
CA TYR A 662 -41.62 21.03 -14.32
C TYR A 662 -40.12 21.19 -14.09
N VAL A 663 -39.71 22.12 -13.22
CA VAL A 663 -38.30 22.35 -12.88
C VAL A 663 -37.69 21.10 -12.26
N GLU A 664 -38.39 20.47 -11.32
CA GLU A 664 -37.93 19.25 -10.65
C GLU A 664 -37.82 18.06 -11.62
N ILE A 665 -38.85 17.82 -12.45
CA ILE A 665 -38.83 16.76 -13.47
C ILE A 665 -37.69 17.00 -14.48
N SER A 666 -37.54 18.22 -14.99
CA SER A 666 -36.47 18.55 -15.94
C SER A 666 -35.09 18.33 -15.35
N SER A 667 -34.88 18.74 -14.09
CA SER A 667 -33.62 18.51 -13.37
C SER A 667 -33.34 17.01 -13.22
N ASN A 668 -34.31 16.24 -12.71
CA ASN A 668 -34.15 14.81 -12.45
C ASN A 668 -33.90 14.02 -13.76
N LEU A 669 -34.56 14.37 -14.86
CA LEU A 669 -34.36 13.73 -16.16
C LEU A 669 -32.96 14.02 -16.73
N ARG A 670 -32.47 15.26 -16.59
CA ARG A 670 -31.10 15.62 -17.00
C ARG A 670 -30.06 14.89 -16.16
N GLU A 671 -30.30 14.77 -14.86
CA GLU A 671 -29.45 14.00 -13.94
C GLU A 671 -29.46 12.50 -14.30
N GLY A 672 -30.63 11.92 -14.57
CA GLY A 672 -30.76 10.53 -15.04
C GLY A 672 -30.05 10.28 -16.38
N THR A 673 -30.18 11.20 -17.32
CA THR A 673 -29.47 11.14 -18.61
C THR A 673 -27.96 11.17 -18.42
N LYS A 674 -27.46 12.05 -17.55
CA LYS A 674 -26.04 12.09 -17.21
C LYS A 674 -25.60 10.78 -16.56
N PHE A 675 -26.34 10.29 -15.57
CA PHE A 675 -26.06 9.03 -14.88
C PHE A 675 -25.90 7.85 -15.86
N TYR A 676 -26.83 7.68 -16.81
CA TYR A 676 -26.75 6.58 -17.77
C TYR A 676 -25.59 6.71 -18.75
N ASN A 677 -25.18 7.94 -19.10
CA ASN A 677 -24.01 8.17 -19.94
C ASN A 677 -22.71 7.85 -19.20
N ASP A 678 -22.58 8.32 -17.95
CA ASP A 678 -21.44 8.02 -17.10
C ASP A 678 -21.35 6.50 -16.84
N LEU A 679 -22.48 5.84 -16.59
CA LEU A 679 -22.55 4.39 -16.40
C LEU A 679 -22.12 3.62 -17.66
N THR A 680 -22.43 4.13 -18.86
CA THR A 680 -22.00 3.50 -20.11
C THR A 680 -20.48 3.47 -20.20
N GLU A 681 -19.79 4.55 -19.86
CA GLU A 681 -18.32 4.54 -19.88
C GLU A 681 -17.73 3.50 -18.91
N ILE A 682 -18.36 3.34 -17.74
CA ILE A 682 -17.96 2.33 -16.74
C ILE A 682 -18.19 0.92 -17.28
N LEU A 683 -19.37 0.66 -17.86
CA LEU A 683 -19.72 -0.65 -18.41
C LEU A 683 -18.87 -1.01 -19.63
N LEU A 684 -18.47 -0.05 -20.48
CA LEU A 684 -17.54 -0.30 -21.58
C LEU A 684 -16.16 -0.72 -21.05
N LYS A 685 -15.67 -0.12 -19.96
CA LYS A 685 -14.43 -0.56 -19.31
C LYS A 685 -14.57 -1.97 -18.74
N PHE A 686 -15.70 -2.28 -18.13
CA PHE A 686 -16.00 -3.64 -17.64
C PHE A 686 -16.08 -4.67 -18.79
N GLN A 687 -16.71 -4.30 -19.91
CA GLN A 687 -16.77 -5.11 -21.12
C GLN A 687 -15.38 -5.43 -21.66
N ASN A 688 -14.49 -4.44 -21.72
CA ASN A 688 -13.10 -4.63 -22.13
C ASN A 688 -12.36 -5.60 -21.20
N LYS A 689 -12.50 -5.48 -19.87
CA LYS A 689 -11.93 -6.44 -18.91
C LYS A 689 -12.41 -7.87 -19.19
N CYS A 690 -13.71 -8.06 -19.44
CA CYS A 690 -14.30 -9.36 -19.75
C CYS A 690 -13.79 -9.91 -21.11
N SER A 691 -13.69 -9.05 -22.12
CA SER A 691 -13.15 -9.41 -23.43
C SER A 691 -11.68 -9.84 -23.35
N ASP A 692 -10.84 -9.08 -22.66
CA ASP A 692 -9.40 -9.34 -22.54
C ASP A 692 -9.12 -10.67 -21.84
N ILE A 693 -9.81 -10.95 -20.73
CA ILE A 693 -9.62 -12.21 -20.01
C ILE A 693 -10.12 -13.41 -20.84
N VAL A 694 -11.25 -13.27 -21.52
CA VAL A 694 -11.79 -14.32 -22.41
C VAL A 694 -10.86 -14.54 -23.60
N PHE A 695 -10.27 -13.48 -24.15
CA PHE A 695 -9.29 -13.59 -25.23
C PHE A 695 -8.04 -14.34 -24.76
N ALA A 696 -7.47 -13.98 -23.60
CA ALA A 696 -6.34 -14.70 -23.02
C ALA A 696 -6.65 -16.20 -22.80
N ARG A 697 -7.88 -16.50 -22.36
CA ARG A 697 -8.35 -17.88 -22.15
C ARG A 697 -8.60 -18.65 -23.44
N LYS A 698 -9.03 -17.99 -24.51
CA LYS A 698 -9.14 -18.58 -25.86
C LYS A 698 -7.76 -18.91 -26.43
N THR A 699 -6.78 -18.04 -26.24
CA THR A 699 -5.38 -18.28 -26.64
C THR A 699 -4.80 -19.47 -25.88
N GLU A 700 -4.93 -19.50 -24.55
CA GLU A 700 -4.48 -20.63 -23.72
C GLU A 700 -5.16 -21.95 -24.15
N ARG A 701 -6.47 -21.90 -24.44
CA ARG A 701 -7.22 -23.05 -24.95
C ARG A 701 -6.64 -23.59 -26.25
N GLU A 702 -6.29 -22.71 -27.20
CA GLU A 702 -5.72 -23.11 -28.49
C GLU A 702 -4.34 -23.75 -28.34
N GLU A 703 -3.51 -23.23 -27.43
CA GLU A 703 -2.21 -23.82 -27.10
C GLU A 703 -2.36 -25.21 -26.47
N LEU A 704 -3.25 -25.36 -25.48
CA LEU A 704 -3.53 -26.64 -24.84
C LEU A 704 -4.09 -27.67 -25.83
N LEU A 705 -4.98 -27.27 -26.72
CA LEU A 705 -5.50 -28.16 -27.77
C LEU A 705 -4.41 -28.59 -28.75
N LYS A 706 -3.49 -27.70 -29.12
CA LYS A 706 -2.36 -28.02 -29.99
C LYS A 706 -1.39 -29.01 -29.32
N GLU A 707 -1.08 -28.81 -28.04
CA GLU A 707 -0.25 -29.73 -27.26
C GLU A 707 -0.94 -31.10 -27.14
N LEU A 708 -2.24 -31.10 -26.87
CA LEU A 708 -3.03 -32.32 -26.73
C LEU A 708 -3.12 -33.10 -28.05
N GLN A 709 -3.32 -32.41 -29.19
CA GLN A 709 -3.26 -33.03 -30.52
C GLN A 709 -1.88 -33.61 -30.83
N GLN A 710 -0.79 -32.91 -30.47
CA GLN A 710 0.57 -33.44 -30.63
C GLN A 710 0.84 -34.64 -29.73
N SER A 711 0.27 -34.67 -28.53
CA SER A 711 0.38 -35.80 -27.60
C SER A 711 -0.37 -37.03 -28.11
N ILE A 712 -1.59 -36.85 -28.63
CA ILE A 712 -2.40 -37.93 -29.22
C ILE A 712 -1.74 -38.47 -30.49
N ALA A 713 -1.18 -37.60 -31.34
CA ALA A 713 -0.46 -38.02 -32.54
C ALA A 713 0.85 -38.79 -32.25
N ARG A 714 1.35 -38.72 -31.01
CA ARG A 714 2.54 -39.45 -30.54
C ARG A 714 2.22 -40.73 -29.78
N GLU A 715 0.95 -41.02 -29.46
CA GLU A 715 0.53 -42.32 -28.93
C GLU A 715 0.48 -43.37 -30.07
N PRO A 716 1.22 -44.49 -29.99
CA PRO A 716 1.19 -45.51 -31.03
C PRO A 716 -0.18 -46.22 -31.04
N SER A 717 -0.82 -46.28 -32.21
CA SER A 717 -2.02 -47.08 -32.45
C SER A 717 -1.81 -48.53 -32.02
N ALA A 718 -2.84 -49.13 -31.41
CA ALA A 718 -2.88 -50.48 -30.83
C ALA A 718 -2.22 -51.59 -31.69
N PRO A 719 -1.69 -52.67 -31.07
CA PRO A 719 -0.86 -53.65 -31.76
C PRO A 719 -1.61 -54.42 -32.84
N SER A 720 -1.00 -54.50 -34.02
CA SER A 720 -1.40 -55.35 -35.14
C SER A 720 -1.44 -56.82 -34.73
N PHE A 721 -2.56 -57.50 -35.00
CA PHE A 721 -2.68 -58.95 -34.88
C PHE A 721 -1.63 -59.66 -35.76
N ASN A 722 -0.81 -60.53 -35.17
CA ASN A 722 0.12 -61.39 -35.90
C ASN A 722 -0.66 -62.52 -36.60
N VAL A 723 -0.53 -62.62 -37.92
CA VAL A 723 -0.93 -63.80 -38.69
C VAL A 723 0.30 -64.69 -38.89
N PRO A 724 0.26 -66.01 -38.60
CA PRO A 724 1.43 -66.89 -38.67
C PRO A 724 1.93 -67.13 -40.11
N ALA A 725 3.26 -67.19 -40.25
CA ALA A 725 3.96 -67.42 -41.50
C ALA A 725 3.85 -68.87 -41.99
N TYR A 726 3.17 -69.10 -43.10
CA TYR A 726 3.38 -70.26 -43.96
C TYR A 726 3.04 -69.91 -45.42
N GLN A 727 3.82 -70.46 -46.35
CA GLN A 727 3.74 -70.41 -47.83
C GLN A 727 4.48 -69.31 -48.59
N SER A 728 5.74 -69.66 -48.83
CA SER A 728 6.59 -69.51 -50.02
C SER A 728 5.94 -69.41 -51.42
N THR A 729 6.65 -68.66 -52.27
CA THR A 729 6.88 -68.82 -53.73
C THR A 729 5.91 -68.18 -54.77
N PRO A 730 6.42 -67.83 -55.97
CA PRO A 730 6.03 -66.61 -56.71
C PRO A 730 5.26 -66.84 -58.02
N ALA A 731 4.62 -65.73 -58.47
CA ALA A 731 4.27 -65.35 -59.85
C ALA A 731 3.13 -66.07 -60.59
N ALA A 732 2.52 -65.28 -61.49
CA ALA A 732 1.56 -65.54 -62.57
C ALA A 732 0.04 -65.44 -62.24
N GLY A 733 -0.62 -64.45 -62.86
CA GLY A 733 -2.09 -64.35 -63.02
C GLY A 733 -2.64 -65.38 -64.03
N PRO A 734 -3.96 -65.42 -64.36
CA PRO A 734 -4.77 -64.26 -64.78
C PRO A 734 -6.26 -64.21 -64.28
N THR A 735 -6.89 -63.08 -64.63
CA THR A 735 -8.27 -62.52 -64.47
C THR A 735 -9.47 -63.40 -64.90
N PRO A 736 -10.74 -63.11 -64.50
CA PRO A 736 -11.62 -62.11 -65.17
C PRO A 736 -12.59 -61.28 -64.26
N ALA A 737 -13.10 -60.19 -64.86
CA ALA A 737 -13.94 -59.05 -64.40
C ALA A 737 -15.43 -59.40 -64.04
N PRO A 738 -16.42 -58.46 -63.83
CA PRO A 738 -16.41 -56.98 -63.93
C PRO A 738 -17.30 -56.11 -62.97
N ARG A 739 -16.96 -54.78 -62.94
CA ARG A 739 -17.80 -53.53 -62.87
C ARG A 739 -18.61 -53.20 -61.58
N THR A 740 -18.67 -51.95 -61.10
CA THR A 740 -18.90 -50.65 -61.79
C THR A 740 -18.14 -49.45 -61.20
N VAL A 741 -17.75 -48.49 -62.07
CA VAL A 741 -17.02 -47.24 -61.80
C VAL A 741 -17.73 -46.07 -62.50
N PHE A 742 -17.66 -44.86 -61.93
CA PHE A 742 -17.28 -43.55 -62.54
C PHE A 742 -18.03 -42.35 -61.90
N PRO A 743 -17.52 -41.09 -61.95
CA PRO A 743 -16.19 -40.58 -62.37
C PRO A 743 -15.52 -39.51 -61.45
N GLN A 744 -14.22 -39.26 -61.64
CA GLN A 744 -13.40 -38.14 -61.13
C GLN A 744 -13.17 -37.04 -62.19
N PRO A 745 -12.75 -35.81 -61.78
CA PRO A 745 -11.88 -34.92 -62.58
C PRO A 745 -10.48 -34.64 -61.92
N PRO A 746 -9.53 -34.00 -62.64
CA PRO A 746 -8.11 -34.38 -62.67
C PRO A 746 -7.11 -33.50 -61.87
N THR A 747 -5.86 -34.00 -61.80
CA THR A 747 -4.65 -33.42 -61.17
C THR A 747 -4.03 -32.22 -61.90
N ARG A 748 -3.45 -31.26 -61.15
CA ARG A 748 -2.70 -30.08 -61.67
C ARG A 748 -1.25 -30.03 -61.10
N PRO A 749 -0.24 -29.53 -61.86
CA PRO A 749 1.20 -29.59 -61.52
C PRO A 749 1.70 -28.38 -60.70
N PRO A 750 2.96 -28.40 -60.17
CA PRO A 750 3.48 -27.38 -59.26
C PRO A 750 4.18 -26.19 -59.97
N PRO A 751 4.16 -24.99 -59.36
CA PRO A 751 5.13 -23.93 -59.71
C PRO A 751 5.71 -23.20 -58.44
N PRO A 752 6.62 -22.20 -58.52
CA PRO A 752 8.07 -22.37 -58.31
C PRO A 752 8.67 -21.49 -57.19
N SER A 753 9.93 -21.77 -56.80
CA SER A 753 10.75 -20.98 -55.87
C SER A 753 11.34 -19.71 -56.51
N ILE A 754 11.13 -18.53 -55.90
CA ILE A 754 11.79 -17.27 -56.28
C ILE A 754 12.27 -16.53 -55.02
N ILE A 755 13.54 -16.11 -55.07
CA ILE A 755 14.31 -15.33 -54.09
C ILE A 755 14.08 -13.83 -54.33
N PRO A 756 14.12 -12.96 -53.30
CA PRO A 756 14.56 -11.58 -53.49
C PRO A 756 15.89 -11.28 -52.78
N GLN A 757 16.82 -10.73 -53.57
CA GLN A 757 18.13 -10.22 -53.21
C GLN A 757 18.07 -8.95 -52.35
N ALA A 758 19.09 -8.79 -51.51
CA ALA A 758 19.49 -7.51 -50.92
C ALA A 758 20.25 -6.65 -51.96
N ALA A 759 20.16 -5.32 -51.82
CA ALA A 759 21.05 -4.36 -52.46
C ALA A 759 21.83 -3.56 -51.40
N SER A 760 23.11 -3.38 -51.68
CA SER A 760 24.23 -2.96 -50.84
C SER A 760 24.65 -1.50 -51.07
N THR A 761 25.34 -0.89 -50.10
CA THR A 761 26.58 -0.10 -50.31
C THR A 761 27.43 -0.01 -49.03
N ALA A 762 28.75 -0.20 -49.21
CA ALA A 762 29.86 -0.17 -48.23
C ALA A 762 30.48 1.27 -48.14
N PRO A 763 31.67 1.57 -47.53
CA PRO A 763 32.73 0.73 -46.91
C PRO A 763 33.26 1.30 -45.53
N THR A 764 34.25 0.82 -44.76
CA THR A 764 35.55 0.13 -45.01
C THR A 764 36.22 -0.30 -43.67
N ASN A 765 37.07 -1.33 -43.76
CA ASN A 765 38.31 -1.66 -42.99
C ASN A 765 38.30 -2.56 -41.71
N THR A 766 39.22 -3.54 -41.78
CA THR A 766 39.49 -4.77 -40.99
C THR A 766 40.80 -4.60 -40.14
N PRO A 767 41.49 -5.62 -39.53
CA PRO A 767 41.27 -7.08 -39.42
C PRO A 767 41.65 -7.83 -38.09
N ALA A 768 41.31 -9.13 -38.03
CA ALA A 768 42.08 -10.31 -37.53
C ALA A 768 42.23 -10.57 -35.99
N THR A 769 42.25 -11.79 -35.39
CA THR A 769 42.54 -13.20 -35.81
C THR A 769 42.27 -14.23 -34.67
N GLY A 770 41.93 -15.50 -34.97
CA GLY A 770 42.36 -16.70 -34.19
C GLY A 770 41.31 -17.75 -33.73
N PRO A 771 41.61 -19.08 -33.63
CA PRO A 771 40.72 -20.19 -34.06
C PRO A 771 40.24 -21.19 -32.94
N PRO A 772 39.46 -22.27 -33.25
CA PRO A 772 38.52 -22.95 -32.35
C PRO A 772 38.99 -24.30 -31.76
N SER A 773 38.25 -24.86 -30.78
CA SER A 773 38.35 -26.28 -30.44
C SER A 773 37.04 -26.88 -29.90
N SER A 774 36.85 -28.16 -30.23
CA SER A 774 35.68 -29.02 -30.10
C SER A 774 35.90 -30.12 -29.05
N ASN A 775 34.93 -30.37 -28.15
CA ASN A 775 34.46 -31.72 -27.76
C ASN A 775 33.35 -31.67 -26.67
N PRO A 776 32.42 -32.65 -26.63
CA PRO A 776 31.30 -32.75 -25.67
C PRO A 776 31.66 -33.63 -24.45
N PRO A 777 30.96 -33.55 -23.29
CA PRO A 777 29.94 -34.59 -22.91
C PRO A 777 28.93 -34.10 -21.81
N PRO A 778 28.20 -34.96 -21.05
CA PRO A 778 27.29 -36.05 -21.40
C PRO A 778 25.85 -35.85 -20.87
N MET A 779 24.94 -36.71 -21.33
CA MET A 779 23.51 -36.80 -21.00
C MET A 779 23.28 -37.38 -19.58
N ALA A 780 22.39 -36.75 -18.80
CA ALA A 780 21.90 -37.19 -17.49
C ALA A 780 20.37 -37.48 -17.55
N PRO A 781 19.82 -38.37 -16.70
CA PRO A 781 18.49 -38.95 -16.86
C PRO A 781 17.34 -37.97 -16.52
N PRO A 782 16.11 -38.17 -17.04
CA PRO A 782 15.02 -37.21 -16.86
C PRO A 782 14.47 -37.26 -15.43
N SER A 783 14.69 -36.18 -14.69
CA SER A 783 13.94 -35.85 -13.47
C SER A 783 12.51 -35.44 -13.83
N GLN A 784 11.53 -35.99 -13.10
CA GLN A 784 10.11 -35.64 -13.18
C GLN A 784 9.92 -34.11 -13.24
N ALA A 785 9.31 -33.63 -14.33
CA ALA A 785 8.95 -32.24 -14.48
C ALA A 785 7.80 -31.89 -13.51
N GLN A 786 8.12 -31.17 -12.44
CA GLN A 786 7.13 -30.31 -11.81
C GLN A 786 6.83 -29.18 -12.80
N GLY A 787 5.56 -29.10 -13.23
CA GLY A 787 5.08 -28.04 -14.12
C GLY A 787 5.27 -26.65 -13.51
N PRO A 788 5.25 -25.59 -14.35
CA PRO A 788 5.41 -24.22 -13.88
C PRO A 788 4.29 -23.82 -12.92
N PRO A 789 4.56 -23.07 -11.84
CA PRO A 789 3.51 -22.59 -10.94
C PRO A 789 2.67 -21.52 -11.66
N TYR A 790 1.36 -21.79 -11.81
CA TYR A 790 0.38 -20.83 -12.31
C TYR A 790 0.10 -19.72 -11.28
N PRO A 791 -0.22 -18.50 -11.73
CA PRO A 791 -0.51 -17.37 -10.85
C PRO A 791 -1.83 -17.60 -10.10
N THR A 792 -1.74 -17.76 -8.79
CA THR A 792 -2.89 -17.65 -7.89
C THR A 792 -3.39 -16.21 -7.87
N TYR A 793 -4.58 -15.95 -8.44
CA TYR A 793 -5.30 -14.70 -8.22
C TYR A 793 -5.94 -14.78 -6.82
N GLN A 794 -5.18 -14.40 -5.80
CA GLN A 794 -5.74 -14.09 -4.48
C GLN A 794 -6.34 -12.68 -4.49
N GLY A 795 -7.46 -12.54 -3.78
CA GLY A 795 -8.38 -11.40 -3.84
C GLY A 795 -7.71 -10.03 -3.70
N TYR A 796 -8.13 -9.11 -4.55
CA TYR A 796 -7.88 -7.69 -4.41
C TYR A 796 -8.69 -7.14 -3.23
N PRO A 797 -8.06 -6.44 -2.26
CA PRO A 797 -8.74 -5.40 -1.51
C PRO A 797 -8.66 -4.10 -2.32
N GLY A 798 -9.79 -3.45 -2.56
CA GLY A 798 -9.82 -2.23 -3.33
C GLY A 798 -11.14 -2.06 -4.05
N TYR A 799 -12.16 -1.69 -3.27
CA TYR A 799 -13.38 -1.11 -3.81
C TYR A 799 -12.99 0.05 -4.73
N TYR A 800 -13.27 -0.04 -6.03
CA TYR A 800 -13.52 1.16 -6.80
C TYR A 800 -14.79 1.77 -6.21
N GLN A 801 -14.62 2.77 -5.35
CA GLN A 801 -15.67 3.74 -5.04
C GLN A 801 -16.00 4.42 -6.37
N VAL A 802 -17.07 3.94 -7.00
CA VAL A 802 -17.84 4.73 -7.98
C VAL A 802 -18.15 6.05 -7.27
N PRO A 803 -17.99 7.23 -7.90
CA PRO A 803 -18.47 8.48 -7.31
C PRO A 803 -19.99 8.35 -7.12
N MET A 804 -20.42 7.90 -5.94
CA MET A 804 -21.83 7.80 -5.56
C MET A 804 -22.32 9.21 -5.25
N GLY A 805 -22.63 9.94 -6.32
CA GLY A 805 -23.47 11.12 -6.30
C GLY A 805 -24.96 10.79 -6.45
N TYR A 806 -25.37 9.53 -6.29
CA TYR A 806 -26.76 9.11 -6.44
C TYR A 806 -27.38 8.87 -5.06
N ASN A 807 -27.96 9.91 -4.48
CA ASN A 807 -28.75 9.81 -3.26
C ASN A 807 -30.23 9.65 -3.67
N PRO A 808 -30.87 8.48 -3.49
CA PRO A 808 -32.31 8.39 -3.65
C PRO A 808 -32.95 9.13 -2.47
N TYR A 809 -33.52 10.30 -2.74
CA TYR A 809 -34.29 11.06 -1.74
C TYR A 809 -35.34 10.15 -1.08
N PRO A 810 -35.44 10.12 0.26
CA PRO A 810 -36.59 9.54 0.92
C PRO A 810 -37.78 10.48 0.69
N TYR A 811 -38.76 10.03 -0.09
CA TYR A 811 -40.03 10.75 -0.27
C TYR A 811 -40.75 10.87 1.07
N GLY A 812 -40.82 12.09 1.60
CA GLY A 812 -41.65 12.44 2.74
C GLY A 812 -43.13 12.41 2.36
N GLN A 813 -43.83 11.35 2.77
CA GLN A 813 -45.28 11.28 2.76
C GLN A 813 -45.80 12.14 3.91
N TYR A 814 -46.40 13.29 3.60
CA TYR A 814 -47.11 14.12 4.59
C TYR A 814 -48.37 13.39 5.06
N ASN A 815 -48.33 12.78 6.25
CA ASN A 815 -49.51 12.30 6.95
C ASN A 815 -49.74 13.19 8.19
N MET A 816 -50.81 13.98 8.17
CA MET A 816 -51.28 14.77 9.31
C MET A 816 -51.65 13.87 10.50
N PRO A 817 -51.25 14.18 11.74
CA PRO A 817 -51.57 13.33 12.89
C PRO A 817 -53.02 13.56 13.34
N TYR A 818 -53.87 12.55 13.12
CA TYR A 818 -55.16 12.42 13.78
C TYR A 818 -54.92 11.93 15.23
N MET A 819 -55.39 12.68 16.24
CA MET A 819 -55.52 12.17 17.60
C MET A 819 -56.74 11.24 17.69
N PRO A 820 -56.62 10.05 18.31
CA PRO A 820 -57.77 9.38 18.90
C PRO A 820 -57.61 9.24 20.42
N TYR A 821 -58.60 9.80 21.11
CA TYR A 821 -59.02 9.42 22.45
C TYR A 821 -59.61 7.99 22.41
N GLN A 822 -59.17 7.10 23.30
CA GLN A 822 -59.93 5.91 23.77
C GLN A 822 -59.18 5.31 24.99
N ALA A 823 -59.69 5.45 26.22
CA ALA A 823 -60.69 4.62 26.87
C ALA A 823 -60.21 3.17 27.14
N THR A 824 -59.84 2.94 28.41
CA THR A 824 -59.67 1.64 29.09
C THR A 824 -60.95 0.80 29.04
N PRO A 825 -60.86 -0.55 29.02
CA PRO A 825 -60.90 -1.30 30.30
C PRO A 825 -60.13 -2.65 30.35
N GLY A 826 -59.57 -2.95 31.53
CA GLY A 826 -59.93 -4.19 32.25
C GLY A 826 -59.04 -5.46 32.18
N GLN A 827 -58.10 -5.54 33.13
CA GLN A 827 -57.68 -6.71 33.95
C GLN A 827 -57.26 -8.08 33.37
N GLY A 828 -56.07 -8.53 33.83
CA GLY A 828 -55.85 -9.92 34.30
C GLY A 828 -54.39 -10.42 34.34
N GLY A 829 -53.80 -10.57 35.54
CA GLY A 829 -52.80 -11.61 35.86
C GLY A 829 -51.32 -11.24 36.00
N TYR A 830 -50.74 -11.49 37.19
CA TYR A 830 -49.38 -11.18 37.69
C TYR A 830 -48.45 -12.44 37.68
N PRO A 831 -47.15 -12.39 38.12
CA PRO A 831 -45.94 -12.23 37.31
C PRO A 831 -44.98 -13.46 37.29
N GLY A 832 -43.95 -13.43 36.43
CA GLY A 832 -42.81 -14.37 36.47
C GLY A 832 -41.47 -13.65 36.25
N ALA A 833 -40.54 -13.79 37.21
CA ALA A 833 -39.22 -13.19 37.24
C ALA A 833 -38.17 -13.97 36.39
N PRO A 834 -37.10 -13.32 35.88
CA PRO A 834 -35.93 -14.01 35.34
C PRO A 834 -34.75 -14.09 36.34
N PRO A 835 -33.86 -15.09 36.23
CA PRO A 835 -32.81 -15.38 37.22
C PRO A 835 -31.48 -14.64 36.99
N ALA A 836 -30.68 -14.68 38.06
CA ALA A 836 -29.47 -13.92 38.36
C ALA A 836 -28.20 -14.27 37.58
N GLY A 837 -27.34 -13.26 37.37
CA GLY A 837 -25.91 -13.39 37.03
C GLY A 837 -25.03 -12.91 38.19
N GLN A 838 -24.00 -13.69 38.52
CA GLN A 838 -22.98 -13.42 39.55
C GLN A 838 -21.72 -12.74 38.94
N PRO A 839 -20.88 -12.06 39.77
CA PRO A 839 -20.01 -10.96 39.35
C PRO A 839 -18.51 -11.33 39.25
N TYR A 840 -17.77 -10.52 38.47
CA TYR A 840 -16.29 -10.50 38.41
C TYR A 840 -15.70 -9.52 39.45
N PRO A 841 -14.50 -9.80 40.03
CA PRO A 841 -13.91 -9.00 41.10
C PRO A 841 -13.00 -7.87 40.58
N GLY A 842 -13.07 -6.71 41.24
CA GLY A 842 -12.15 -5.58 41.05
C GLY A 842 -11.14 -5.43 42.21
N TYR A 843 -10.09 -4.64 41.96
CA TYR A 843 -9.27 -3.80 42.88
C TYR A 843 -8.08 -3.21 42.08
N PRO A 844 -7.34 -2.17 42.53
CA PRO A 844 -7.69 -1.00 43.35
C PRO A 844 -7.26 0.35 42.71
N GLN A 845 -7.90 1.45 43.11
CA GLN A 845 -7.52 2.84 42.80
C GLN A 845 -6.33 3.35 43.64
N GLN A 846 -5.46 4.15 43.03
CA GLN A 846 -4.39 4.93 43.69
C GLN A 846 -4.73 6.45 43.69
N PRO A 847 -4.20 7.23 44.67
CA PRO A 847 -4.63 8.61 44.98
C PRO A 847 -4.02 9.70 44.08
N PRO A 848 -4.61 10.92 44.04
CA PRO A 848 -4.21 11.99 43.13
C PRO A 848 -2.95 12.76 43.59
N GLN A 849 -1.99 12.94 42.68
CA GLN A 849 -0.83 13.81 42.86
C GLN A 849 -1.05 15.21 42.27
N GLN A 850 -0.49 16.19 43.00
CA GLN A 850 -0.60 17.64 42.86
C GLN A 850 0.19 18.20 41.66
N GLN A 851 -0.34 19.25 41.03
CA GLN A 851 0.36 20.07 40.04
C GLN A 851 1.34 21.06 40.70
N PRO A 852 2.53 21.30 40.13
CA PRO A 852 3.37 22.45 40.50
C PRO A 852 3.13 23.66 39.58
N TYR A 853 2.80 24.77 40.22
CA TYR A 853 2.79 26.14 39.71
C TYR A 853 4.24 26.61 39.48
N TYR A 854 4.52 27.35 38.40
CA TYR A 854 5.72 28.19 38.30
C TYR A 854 5.37 29.62 37.82
N PRO A 855 6.00 30.67 38.37
CA PRO A 855 5.62 32.06 38.15
C PRO A 855 6.44 32.76 37.06
N GLN A 856 5.86 33.85 36.56
CA GLN A 856 6.45 34.82 35.64
C GLN A 856 7.78 35.41 36.14
N GLN A 857 8.77 35.44 35.25
CA GLN A 857 9.50 36.65 34.84
C GLN A 857 10.06 36.47 33.43
#